data_AF-A0A815NH27-F1
#
_entry.id   AF-A0A815NH27-F1
#
_cell.length_a   1.000
_cell.length_b   1.000
_cell.length_c   1.000
_cell.angle_alpha   90.00
_cell.angle_beta   90.00
_cell.angle_gamma   90.00
#
_symmetry.space_group_name_H-M   'P 1'
#
loop_
_entity.id
_entity.type
_entity.pdbx_description
1 polymer ?
#
loop_
_entity_poly.entity_id
_entity_poly.type
_entity_poly.pdbx_seq_one_letter_code
_entity_poly.pdbx_strand_id
1 'polypeptide(L)'
;MLTATEFDDQSKNFHRYSRNREIPILSDKVAENNWDNIQQSPSREQRGVDDNSGLIDLSSHQQIANDDTDKPTDTPNPEMESINPIAGYAEEPLLSLAEACEPLTDLLHNMSFYIELALKETPAEPPDSLTVNESAAIRLYTIEWDRPHRSLYSMINYHLKNLDREKLLPYYRYLKLFITALAKLPCVPPLTVWRGVTKNLSTEFPPGTRITWWAFSSTTTEMTVLENNMYLGNQGDRTLFSVEAINGRTIKAHSHFVTEDEILLLPGTHMVVQSQLSPAAQLFIVHLKQVIPEETLLEPPFPGAHIYPKIERPWYRKKKFMIPICALTILIIVGVVVGVVLGTKSNNKSKVIKCTNPFRAGDMYDTGHSPTSLVLGHFRNTRQLDAAVSNSEDNNIGVLVGDGNGRLNKIRGETVSSPTAMISGDFNNDNVTDIIVVNSDEGLIRVLINDGNGMLTATTQYEAGDLPFSIVADDFNGDKRLDLVIIDGDDGYARMFLGNSDGSFSSAEEFYVNGYPTSIAAGDFNNDEILDLVVTNIYDNAVSVLIGLGNGTFDYPLTYPVGYSPYMIITGDFNNDTILDLAVTVQVDNSVNVLLGNKNGTFQDPVSSYATYYPTYLVSGYFNNDTKLDLIVVSTYDDYLTVLFGNNDGSFGSPDEDQYDYDVESKASIVASNEVLYQVKEIVTVGYSPTAVLVTDLNNDGHSDLIVTVSYGSVVIILFGTGYGQFTQQYSYPTGSYPSFVIYQDFNNDKKRDLAVSNGNDNTITILYGYGDGIFRVPLTYSVGVAPNFLVSADFNNDQKLDLAVANINSSTFSVLIGNGSALFLSAVNYSLNATPAAMITADFNSDNKLDLALVMKDSYHIAMFLGDGDGVFKTGSDILVENKPVSLVAADLDRDTKIDLVVVNRNNNSISIYLGYGNGSFHRTTDYVVGKSPASATSSDLDNDGLLDLVVTNTGRNTVTILFGNGDGTFPQQQNETVGKYPNNVITADLNDDNYLDVITTNIGDNTMSVLFGNGSRVFMKQVKYATGVIPAGLAQGDINNDNKVDVVVANSQSEKVSVFLNICSDIVATSS
;
A
#
# COMPACT_ATOMS: atom_id res chain seq x y z
N MET A 1 32.00 15.78 -42.43
CA MET A 1 32.87 16.97 -42.60
C MET A 1 32.02 18.22 -42.32
N LEU A 2 32.63 19.32 -41.85
CA LEU A 2 32.24 20.74 -42.07
C LEU A 2 30.73 21.14 -42.05
N THR A 3 30.25 22.14 -41.30
CA THR A 3 30.76 22.96 -40.16
C THR A 3 29.58 23.81 -39.66
N ALA A 4 29.62 24.29 -38.41
CA ALA A 4 28.67 25.30 -37.92
C ALA A 4 29.10 26.74 -38.30
N THR A 5 28.16 27.69 -38.30
CA THR A 5 28.42 29.15 -38.34
C THR A 5 27.37 29.93 -37.54
N GLU A 6 27.83 30.73 -36.59
CA GLU A 6 27.05 31.77 -35.89
C GLU A 6 27.05 33.10 -36.70
N PHE A 7 26.15 34.05 -36.40
CA PHE A 7 26.46 35.46 -36.03
C PHE A 7 25.25 36.43 -36.06
N ASP A 8 24.73 36.73 -34.86
CA ASP A 8 24.56 38.05 -34.21
C ASP A 8 23.98 39.35 -34.88
N ASP A 9 23.01 39.94 -34.14
CA ASP A 9 22.71 41.35 -33.76
C ASP A 9 22.18 42.54 -34.65
N GLN A 10 21.33 43.35 -33.97
CA GLN A 10 20.93 44.79 -34.09
C GLN A 10 20.36 45.49 -35.38
N SER A 11 19.01 45.58 -35.41
CA SER A 11 18.24 46.86 -35.26
C SER A 11 17.79 47.80 -36.44
N LYS A 12 16.50 48.23 -36.33
CA LYS A 12 15.86 49.56 -36.61
C LYS A 12 15.37 50.05 -38.01
N ASN A 13 14.03 50.33 -38.03
CA ASN A 13 13.28 51.45 -38.67
C ASN A 13 12.93 51.45 -40.19
N PHE A 14 11.63 51.65 -40.54
CA PHE A 14 11.06 52.98 -40.95
C PHE A 14 9.57 53.02 -41.43
N HIS A 15 8.89 54.15 -41.13
CA HIS A 15 7.77 54.81 -41.89
C HIS A 15 6.38 54.11 -42.01
N ARG A 16 5.22 54.77 -42.29
CA ARG A 16 4.72 56.16 -42.58
C ARG A 16 3.18 56.19 -42.25
N TYR A 17 2.41 57.27 -42.01
CA TYR A 17 2.06 58.47 -42.84
C TYR A 17 1.42 59.62 -41.97
N SER A 18 0.63 60.59 -42.49
CA SER A 18 0.39 61.92 -41.84
C SER A 18 -0.90 62.72 -42.18
N ARG A 19 -1.18 63.81 -41.41
CA ARG A 19 -2.11 64.99 -41.57
C ARG A 19 -3.44 64.96 -40.77
N ASN A 20 -4.07 66.05 -40.25
CA ASN A 20 -3.86 67.54 -40.14
C ASN A 20 -4.24 67.98 -38.68
N ARG A 21 -3.75 69.06 -38.00
CA ARG A 21 -3.90 70.54 -38.16
C ARG A 21 -5.37 71.04 -38.13
N GLU A 22 -5.80 72.11 -37.43
CA GLU A 22 -5.16 73.39 -36.95
C GLU A 22 -5.51 73.82 -35.48
N ILE A 23 -5.29 75.10 -35.10
CA ILE A 23 -5.22 75.70 -33.72
C ILE A 23 -5.57 77.23 -33.87
N PRO A 24 -6.39 77.99 -33.05
CA PRO A 24 -6.00 78.44 -31.67
C PRO A 24 -7.05 79.04 -30.64
N ILE A 25 -6.62 79.15 -29.36
CA ILE A 25 -6.80 80.25 -28.35
C ILE A 25 -8.18 80.69 -27.74
N LEU A 26 -8.23 80.67 -26.39
CA LEU A 26 -8.94 81.48 -25.34
C LEU A 26 -10.47 81.75 -25.27
N SER A 27 -10.96 81.63 -24.00
CA SER A 27 -11.90 82.50 -23.23
C SER A 27 -13.40 82.16 -23.02
N ASP A 28 -13.75 82.09 -21.72
CA ASP A 28 -14.97 82.47 -20.98
C ASP A 28 -16.43 82.13 -21.44
N LYS A 29 -17.10 81.37 -20.54
CA LYS A 29 -18.51 81.54 -20.05
C LYS A 29 -19.69 81.15 -21.01
N VAL A 30 -20.84 80.62 -20.54
CA VAL A 30 -21.30 80.20 -19.19
C VAL A 30 -22.46 79.18 -19.30
N ALA A 31 -22.56 78.25 -18.33
CA ALA A 31 -23.68 77.31 -18.06
C ALA A 31 -24.00 76.25 -19.17
N GLU A 32 -24.63 75.09 -18.90
CA GLU A 32 -25.38 74.59 -17.71
C GLU A 32 -25.01 73.12 -17.31
N ASN A 33 -25.28 72.79 -16.03
CA ASN A 33 -25.69 71.49 -15.44
C ASN A 33 -24.88 70.17 -15.59
N ASN A 34 -24.44 69.65 -14.42
CA ASN A 34 -24.21 68.24 -14.01
C ASN A 34 -23.21 67.34 -14.80
N TRP A 35 -22.45 66.41 -14.20
CA TRP A 35 -22.35 65.85 -12.83
C TRP A 35 -20.87 65.87 -12.35
N ASP A 36 -20.58 65.67 -11.05
CA ASP A 36 -19.22 65.85 -10.47
C ASP A 36 -18.88 64.89 -9.29
N ASN A 37 -17.64 64.95 -8.78
CA ASN A 37 -16.96 64.17 -7.70
C ASN A 37 -16.34 62.81 -8.16
N ILE A 38 -15.00 62.56 -8.18
CA ILE A 38 -13.79 63.31 -7.73
C ILE A 38 -13.67 63.39 -6.18
N GLN A 39 -12.53 63.15 -5.48
CA GLN A 39 -11.12 62.80 -5.85
C GLN A 39 -10.31 62.08 -4.72
N GLN A 40 -8.97 62.09 -4.80
CA GLN A 40 -7.98 61.37 -3.95
C GLN A 40 -7.19 62.28 -2.94
N SER A 41 -6.81 61.72 -1.77
CA SER A 41 -5.55 62.00 -0.98
C SER A 41 -5.28 63.45 -0.48
N PRO A 42 -4.16 63.79 0.24
CA PRO A 42 -3.13 63.03 1.00
C PRO A 42 -2.86 63.59 2.45
N SER A 43 -1.73 63.18 3.09
CA SER A 43 -0.84 63.96 4.03
C SER A 43 -0.53 63.37 5.43
N ARG A 44 0.25 64.09 6.27
CA ARG A 44 1.19 63.54 7.30
C ARG A 44 1.67 64.60 8.32
N GLU A 45 1.52 64.39 9.65
CA GLU A 45 2.40 65.00 10.69
C GLU A 45 2.36 64.30 12.09
N GLN A 46 2.86 64.92 13.18
CA GLN A 46 3.40 64.22 14.38
C GLN A 46 2.78 64.55 15.77
N ARG A 47 2.80 63.52 16.67
CA ARG A 47 2.94 63.52 18.16
C ARG A 47 2.02 64.38 19.07
N GLY A 48 1.38 63.74 20.05
CA GLY A 48 1.25 64.31 21.42
C GLY A 48 0.02 63.90 22.27
N VAL A 49 0.18 62.92 23.17
CA VAL A 49 -0.27 62.87 24.59
C VAL A 49 -1.44 63.83 24.96
N ASP A 50 -2.64 63.36 25.35
CA ASP A 50 -2.94 62.86 26.71
C ASP A 50 -4.33 62.16 26.88
N ASP A 51 -4.44 61.46 28.01
CA ASP A 51 -5.56 60.79 28.72
C ASP A 51 -7.06 61.23 28.60
N ASN A 52 -7.94 60.21 28.81
CA ASN A 52 -9.28 60.24 29.47
C ASN A 52 -10.44 61.07 28.84
N SER A 53 -11.74 60.72 29.00
CA SER A 53 -12.47 59.61 29.66
C SER A 53 -13.76 59.28 28.86
N GLY A 54 -14.43 58.12 29.03
CA GLY A 54 -15.63 57.92 29.89
C GLY A 54 -16.82 58.86 29.56
N LEU A 55 -18.10 58.46 29.52
CA LEU A 55 -18.85 57.24 29.90
C LEU A 55 -20.31 57.48 29.44
N ILE A 56 -21.03 56.43 29.00
CA ILE A 56 -22.50 56.21 29.11
C ILE A 56 -23.48 57.40 28.91
N ASP A 57 -24.38 57.28 27.92
CA ASP A 57 -25.82 57.41 28.19
C ASP A 57 -26.67 56.46 27.30
N LEU A 58 -27.89 56.16 27.74
CA LEU A 58 -28.82 55.17 27.16
C LEU A 58 -30.08 55.87 26.61
N SER A 59 -30.44 55.65 25.34
CA SER A 59 -31.82 55.92 24.88
C SER A 59 -32.25 55.13 23.64
N SER A 60 -32.89 53.99 23.91
CA SER A 60 -34.24 53.61 23.44
C SER A 60 -34.67 53.73 21.96
N HIS A 61 -35.32 52.64 21.51
CA HIS A 61 -36.38 52.52 20.48
C HIS A 61 -36.00 52.28 19.01
N GLN A 62 -36.24 51.02 18.61
CA GLN A 62 -36.96 50.58 17.41
C GLN A 62 -36.85 51.42 16.11
N GLN A 63 -36.30 50.78 15.09
CA GLN A 63 -37.05 50.67 13.84
C GLN A 63 -36.96 49.25 13.29
N ILE A 64 -38.11 48.63 13.04
CA ILE A 64 -38.23 47.38 12.28
C ILE A 64 -38.40 47.79 10.82
N ALA A 65 -37.53 47.30 9.94
CA ALA A 65 -37.68 47.42 8.50
C ALA A 65 -37.22 46.12 7.85
N ASN A 66 -38.01 45.61 6.93
CA ASN A 66 -37.75 44.35 6.24
C ASN A 66 -36.65 44.57 5.19
N ASP A 67 -35.73 43.60 5.07
CA ASP A 67 -35.20 43.21 3.76
C ASP A 67 -35.18 41.67 3.72
N ASP A 68 -35.58 41.12 2.58
CA ASP A 68 -36.04 39.72 2.43
C ASP A 68 -35.33 39.07 1.23
N THR A 69 -34.04 39.36 1.10
CA THR A 69 -33.22 39.03 -0.08
C THR A 69 -31.89 38.34 0.23
N ASP A 70 -31.24 38.64 1.37
CA ASP A 70 -30.01 37.95 1.78
C ASP A 70 -30.30 36.70 2.62
N LYS A 71 -30.23 35.52 1.98
CA LYS A 71 -29.70 34.32 2.66
C LYS A 71 -28.32 34.69 3.22
N PRO A 72 -28.00 34.48 4.50
CA PRO A 72 -26.64 34.65 4.99
C PRO A 72 -25.74 33.65 4.26
N THR A 73 -24.80 34.13 3.44
CA THR A 73 -23.97 33.26 2.61
C THR A 73 -23.00 32.45 3.47
N ASP A 74 -22.89 31.15 3.17
CA ASP A 74 -21.96 30.25 3.85
C ASP A 74 -20.63 30.24 3.13
N THR A 75 -19.94 31.36 3.32
CA THR A 75 -18.63 31.68 2.77
C THR A 75 -17.59 31.71 3.88
N PRO A 76 -16.33 31.36 3.60
CA PRO A 76 -15.24 31.62 4.52
C PRO A 76 -15.00 33.14 4.68
N ASN A 77 -14.21 33.52 5.68
CA ASN A 77 -13.67 34.88 5.81
C ASN A 77 -12.18 34.87 5.44
N PRO A 78 -11.68 35.76 4.56
CA PRO A 78 -10.28 36.15 4.58
C PRO A 78 -9.95 36.82 5.93
N GLU A 79 -8.69 36.78 6.36
CA GLU A 79 -8.26 37.06 7.74
C GLU A 79 -8.79 38.39 8.31
N MET A 80 -9.83 38.29 9.16
CA MET A 80 -10.03 39.20 10.29
C MET A 80 -9.21 38.70 11.48
N GLU A 81 -8.85 39.61 12.39
CA GLU A 81 -8.06 39.31 13.58
C GLU A 81 -8.62 38.12 14.38
N SER A 82 -7.70 37.30 14.91
CA SER A 82 -7.93 35.97 15.49
C SER A 82 -9.25 35.82 16.27
N ILE A 83 -10.23 35.15 15.66
CA ILE A 83 -11.49 34.84 16.35
C ILE A 83 -11.26 33.69 17.32
N ASN A 84 -11.44 33.94 18.62
CA ASN A 84 -11.11 32.98 19.67
C ASN A 84 -11.77 31.59 19.47
N PRO A 85 -11.08 30.49 19.87
CA PRO A 85 -11.64 29.14 19.93
C PRO A 85 -12.97 29.08 20.68
N ILE A 86 -13.84 28.15 20.29
CA ILE A 86 -15.12 27.93 20.97
C ILE A 86 -14.91 26.80 21.99
N ALA A 87 -14.30 27.12 23.13
CA ALA A 87 -13.98 26.13 24.16
C ALA A 87 -15.16 25.83 25.12
N GLY A 88 -15.96 26.85 25.46
CA GLY A 88 -16.90 26.79 26.58
C GLY A 88 -18.05 25.79 26.48
N TYR A 89 -18.32 25.23 25.29
CA TYR A 89 -19.34 24.18 25.12
C TYR A 89 -18.88 22.82 25.68
N ALA A 90 -17.56 22.60 25.81
CA ALA A 90 -17.01 21.33 26.26
C ALA A 90 -17.37 21.00 27.72
N GLU A 91 -17.57 22.02 28.55
CA GLU A 91 -17.93 21.93 29.96
C GLU A 91 -19.42 21.61 30.22
N GLU A 92 -20.29 21.71 29.20
CA GLU A 92 -21.70 21.33 29.34
C GLU A 92 -21.84 19.80 29.47
N PRO A 93 -22.80 19.31 30.29
CA PRO A 93 -23.11 17.89 30.36
C PRO A 93 -23.72 17.39 29.04
N LEU A 94 -23.53 16.10 28.73
CA LEU A 94 -24.22 15.45 27.63
C LEU A 94 -25.68 15.17 28.04
N LEU A 95 -26.62 15.85 27.39
CA LEU A 95 -28.05 15.89 27.73
C LEU A 95 -28.92 15.22 26.66
N SER A 96 -30.20 14.96 26.95
CA SER A 96 -31.16 14.59 25.89
C SER A 96 -31.43 15.78 24.96
N LEU A 97 -31.97 15.52 23.75
CA LEU A 97 -32.21 16.58 22.77
C LEU A 97 -33.12 17.69 23.30
N ALA A 98 -34.15 17.33 24.09
CA ALA A 98 -35.08 18.30 24.67
C ALA A 98 -34.41 19.20 25.72
N GLU A 99 -33.54 18.65 26.57
CA GLU A 99 -32.79 19.38 27.60
C GLU A 99 -31.63 20.21 26.99
N ALA A 100 -31.01 19.69 25.93
CA ALA A 100 -29.96 20.36 25.18
C ALA A 100 -30.49 21.58 24.40
N CYS A 101 -31.75 21.51 23.94
CA CYS A 101 -32.43 22.59 23.25
C CYS A 101 -33.28 23.50 24.17
N GLU A 102 -33.34 23.26 25.49
CA GLU A 102 -34.07 24.13 26.45
C GLU A 102 -33.73 25.62 26.29
N PRO A 103 -32.45 26.06 26.21
CA PRO A 103 -32.13 27.49 26.07
C PRO A 103 -32.48 28.08 24.70
N LEU A 104 -32.89 27.23 23.74
CA LEU A 104 -33.24 27.62 22.38
C LEU A 104 -34.75 27.76 22.16
N THR A 105 -35.61 27.27 23.07
CA THR A 105 -37.08 27.35 22.91
C THR A 105 -37.61 28.78 22.97
N ASP A 106 -36.93 29.66 23.71
CA ASP A 106 -37.26 31.07 23.81
C ASP A 106 -36.62 31.92 22.69
N LEU A 107 -35.66 31.33 21.94
CA LEU A 107 -34.86 32.00 20.92
C LEU A 107 -35.31 31.65 19.49
N LEU A 108 -35.86 30.46 19.27
CA LEU A 108 -36.20 29.90 17.96
C LEU A 108 -37.70 29.53 17.88
N HIS A 109 -38.34 29.83 16.74
CA HIS A 109 -39.78 29.61 16.57
C HIS A 109 -40.15 28.12 16.55
N ASN A 110 -41.25 27.75 17.21
CA ASN A 110 -41.81 26.39 17.25
C ASN A 110 -40.79 25.28 17.61
N MET A 111 -39.73 25.59 18.36
CA MET A 111 -38.62 24.67 18.64
C MET A 111 -39.07 23.28 19.15
N SER A 112 -40.10 23.22 20.01
CA SER A 112 -40.69 21.96 20.51
C SER A 112 -41.23 21.05 19.41
N PHE A 113 -41.86 21.61 18.37
CA PHE A 113 -42.36 20.85 17.22
C PHE A 113 -41.20 20.26 16.41
N TYR A 114 -40.12 21.01 16.21
CA TYR A 114 -38.95 20.54 15.48
C TYR A 114 -38.17 19.46 16.26
N ILE A 115 -38.09 19.57 17.59
CA ILE A 115 -37.55 18.51 18.46
C ILE A 115 -38.39 17.23 18.35
N GLU A 116 -39.72 17.33 18.44
CA GLU A 116 -40.63 16.18 18.28
C GLU A 116 -40.51 15.56 16.88
N LEU A 117 -40.37 16.37 15.83
CA LEU A 117 -40.20 15.90 14.45
C LEU A 117 -38.87 15.15 14.27
N ALA A 118 -37.75 15.71 14.73
CA ALA A 118 -36.43 15.10 14.62
C ALA A 118 -36.35 13.76 15.39
N LEU A 119 -36.94 13.68 16.58
CA LEU A 119 -37.02 12.43 17.37
C LEU A 119 -37.93 11.39 16.72
N LYS A 120 -39.02 11.81 16.06
CA LYS A 120 -39.99 10.94 15.38
C LYS A 120 -39.46 10.36 14.07
N GLU A 121 -38.64 11.11 13.34
CA GLU A 121 -37.99 10.67 12.09
C GLU A 121 -36.70 9.89 12.31
N THR A 122 -36.08 10.01 13.48
CA THR A 122 -34.89 9.24 13.84
C THR A 122 -35.26 7.76 14.07
N PRO A 123 -34.52 6.79 13.48
CA PRO A 123 -34.74 5.38 13.76
C PRO A 123 -34.60 5.04 15.24
N ALA A 124 -35.36 4.04 15.72
CA ALA A 124 -35.27 3.55 17.11
C ALA A 124 -33.89 2.96 17.44
N GLU A 125 -33.22 2.41 16.42
CA GLU A 125 -31.82 1.97 16.44
C GLU A 125 -31.14 2.68 15.25
N PRO A 126 -30.58 3.89 15.44
CA PRO A 126 -29.89 4.60 14.36
C PRO A 126 -28.49 3.99 14.13
N PRO A 127 -27.91 4.17 12.94
CA PRO A 127 -26.59 3.64 12.60
C PRO A 127 -25.43 4.39 13.29
N ASP A 128 -24.19 4.03 12.91
CA ASP A 128 -22.94 4.69 13.29
C ASP A 128 -22.73 4.82 14.81
N SER A 129 -23.31 3.88 15.56
CA SER A 129 -23.28 3.80 17.04
C SER A 129 -23.79 5.05 17.77
N LEU A 130 -24.61 5.86 17.10
CA LEU A 130 -25.25 7.01 17.73
C LEU A 130 -26.39 6.57 18.67
N THR A 131 -26.64 7.36 19.71
CA THR A 131 -27.92 7.30 20.42
C THR A 131 -29.02 8.01 19.62
N VAL A 132 -30.29 7.72 19.93
CA VAL A 132 -31.44 8.42 19.34
C VAL A 132 -31.34 9.95 19.53
N ASN A 133 -30.81 10.44 20.66
CA ASN A 133 -30.62 11.89 20.88
C ASN A 133 -29.53 12.49 19.99
N GLU A 134 -28.42 11.78 19.78
CA GLU A 134 -27.30 12.22 18.94
C GLU A 134 -27.68 12.24 17.46
N SER A 135 -28.32 11.15 16.98
CA SER A 135 -28.86 11.09 15.62
C SER A 135 -29.98 12.13 15.39
N ALA A 136 -30.84 12.37 16.39
CA ALA A 136 -31.88 13.38 16.29
C ALA A 136 -31.34 14.81 16.37
N ALA A 137 -30.19 15.06 17.02
CA ALA A 137 -29.51 16.35 16.96
C ALA A 137 -29.03 16.64 15.53
N ILE A 138 -28.40 15.67 14.87
CA ILE A 138 -27.99 15.80 13.46
C ILE A 138 -29.22 16.02 12.56
N ARG A 139 -30.28 15.24 12.75
CA ARG A 139 -31.52 15.42 11.99
C ARG A 139 -32.14 16.81 12.20
N LEU A 140 -32.21 17.30 13.43
CA LEU A 140 -32.72 18.62 13.80
C LEU A 140 -31.95 19.78 13.14
N TYR A 141 -30.64 19.61 12.94
CA TYR A 141 -29.80 20.55 12.21
C TYR A 141 -30.20 20.67 10.73
N THR A 142 -30.58 19.55 10.11
CA THR A 142 -30.83 19.42 8.66
C THR A 142 -32.29 19.62 8.21
N ILE A 143 -33.26 19.61 9.14
CA ILE A 143 -34.69 19.82 8.81
C ILE A 143 -34.92 21.24 8.25
N GLU A 144 -35.75 21.36 7.20
CA GLU A 144 -36.27 22.65 6.74
C GLU A 144 -37.33 23.22 7.70
N TRP A 145 -37.24 24.53 7.99
CA TRP A 145 -38.15 25.24 8.89
C TRP A 145 -39.15 26.12 8.14
N ASP A 146 -40.26 26.45 8.78
CA ASP A 146 -41.36 27.19 8.17
C ASP A 146 -41.03 28.67 7.94
N ARG A 147 -41.03 29.10 6.67
CA ARG A 147 -40.80 30.51 6.34
C ARG A 147 -41.97 31.37 6.85
N PRO A 148 -41.72 32.55 7.44
CA PRO A 148 -40.49 33.35 7.37
C PRO A 148 -39.49 33.14 8.53
N HIS A 149 -39.59 32.06 9.30
CA HIS A 149 -38.75 31.86 10.48
C HIS A 149 -37.35 31.33 10.11
N ARG A 150 -36.35 31.67 10.94
CA ARG A 150 -34.95 31.24 10.75
C ARG A 150 -34.74 29.87 11.40
N SER A 151 -34.17 28.94 10.65
CA SER A 151 -33.83 27.60 11.14
C SER A 151 -32.68 27.60 12.15
N LEU A 152 -32.58 26.51 12.93
CA LEU A 152 -31.42 26.23 13.79
C LEU A 152 -30.10 26.33 13.02
N TYR A 153 -30.00 25.70 11.84
CA TYR A 153 -28.89 25.84 10.89
C TYR A 153 -28.50 27.31 10.66
N SER A 154 -29.48 28.13 10.28
CA SER A 154 -29.27 29.53 9.89
C SER A 154 -28.77 30.37 11.06
N MET A 155 -29.33 30.14 12.25
CA MET A 155 -29.01 30.90 13.45
C MET A 155 -27.67 30.48 14.06
N ILE A 156 -27.38 29.18 14.15
CA ILE A 156 -26.11 28.71 14.74
C ILE A 156 -24.93 29.10 13.84
N ASN A 157 -25.01 28.94 12.51
CA ASN A 157 -23.96 29.38 11.60
C ASN A 157 -23.79 30.91 11.53
N TYR A 158 -24.85 31.69 11.81
CA TYR A 158 -24.73 33.14 11.97
C TYR A 158 -23.93 33.52 13.23
N HIS A 159 -24.12 32.80 14.34
CA HIS A 159 -23.40 33.06 15.59
C HIS A 159 -21.97 32.49 15.59
N LEU A 160 -21.70 31.36 14.94
CA LEU A 160 -20.34 30.78 14.83
C LEU A 160 -19.38 31.70 14.05
N LYS A 161 -19.91 32.46 13.07
CA LYS A 161 -19.18 33.51 12.33
C LYS A 161 -19.01 34.82 13.11
N ASN A 162 -19.59 34.96 14.32
CA ASN A 162 -19.55 36.21 15.09
C ASN A 162 -18.29 36.30 15.97
N LEU A 163 -17.68 37.49 16.03
CA LEU A 163 -16.55 37.80 16.93
C LEU A 163 -16.95 37.69 18.41
N ASP A 164 -18.17 38.11 18.73
CA ASP A 164 -18.74 38.01 20.07
C ASP A 164 -19.25 36.58 20.33
N ARG A 165 -18.42 35.84 21.07
CA ARG A 165 -18.67 34.45 21.46
C ARG A 165 -19.75 34.29 22.53
N GLU A 166 -20.13 35.34 23.28
CA GLU A 166 -21.20 35.23 24.29
C GLU A 166 -22.55 34.89 23.63
N LYS A 167 -22.74 35.30 22.36
CA LYS A 167 -23.92 34.93 21.55
C LYS A 167 -24.06 33.42 21.27
N LEU A 168 -23.00 32.62 21.47
CA LEU A 168 -23.06 31.16 21.35
C LEU A 168 -23.49 30.45 22.64
N LEU A 169 -23.49 31.14 23.78
CA LEU A 169 -23.81 30.54 25.09
C LEU A 169 -25.17 29.81 25.13
N PRO A 170 -26.28 30.30 24.52
CA PRO A 170 -27.54 29.55 24.45
C PRO A 170 -27.44 28.23 23.64
N TYR A 171 -26.46 28.12 22.75
CA TYR A 171 -26.26 26.97 21.89
C TYR A 171 -25.28 25.95 22.50
N TYR A 172 -24.56 26.25 23.59
CA TYR A 172 -23.49 25.39 24.11
C TYR A 172 -23.95 23.95 24.44
N ARG A 173 -25.11 23.78 25.10
CA ARG A 173 -25.67 22.44 25.37
C ARG A 173 -26.02 21.66 24.09
N TYR A 174 -26.59 22.35 23.10
CA TYR A 174 -26.89 21.75 21.81
C TYR A 174 -25.60 21.39 21.05
N LEU A 175 -24.61 22.29 21.03
CA LEU A 175 -23.28 22.08 20.46
C LEU A 175 -22.59 20.87 21.11
N LYS A 176 -22.67 20.71 22.43
CA LYS A 176 -22.15 19.52 23.12
C LYS A 176 -22.74 18.24 22.55
N LEU A 177 -24.07 18.12 22.50
CA LEU A 177 -24.75 16.93 21.95
C LEU A 177 -24.44 16.70 20.46
N PHE A 178 -24.51 17.75 19.65
CA PHE A 178 -24.28 17.71 18.20
C PHE A 178 -22.83 17.36 17.85
N ILE A 179 -21.84 17.95 18.52
CA ILE A 179 -20.42 17.70 18.28
C ILE A 179 -20.02 16.32 18.82
N THR A 180 -20.55 15.87 19.97
CA THR A 180 -20.37 14.48 20.42
C THR A 180 -20.99 13.46 19.45
N ALA A 181 -22.08 13.81 18.75
CA ALA A 181 -22.60 12.99 17.67
C ALA A 181 -21.62 12.92 16.47
N LEU A 182 -21.18 14.08 15.94
CA LEU A 182 -20.23 14.15 14.83
C LEU A 182 -18.87 13.50 15.14
N ALA A 183 -18.47 13.43 16.42
CA ALA A 183 -17.25 12.76 16.87
C ALA A 183 -17.25 11.23 16.67
N LYS A 184 -18.45 10.61 16.66
CA LYS A 184 -18.63 9.16 16.50
C LYS A 184 -18.78 8.72 15.04
N LEU A 185 -19.20 9.64 14.17
CA LEU A 185 -19.38 9.37 12.74
C LEU A 185 -18.03 9.13 12.05
N PRO A 186 -17.99 8.26 11.02
CA PRO A 186 -16.76 7.99 10.30
C PRO A 186 -16.16 9.26 9.70
N CYS A 187 -14.85 9.39 9.84
CA CYS A 187 -14.06 10.32 9.05
C CYS A 187 -14.00 9.77 7.62
N VAL A 188 -14.30 10.60 6.63
CA VAL A 188 -14.05 10.24 5.23
C VAL A 188 -12.56 10.50 4.96
N PRO A 189 -11.83 9.64 4.22
CA PRO A 189 -10.44 9.90 3.83
C PRO A 189 -10.30 11.19 2.99
N PRO A 190 -9.07 11.71 2.77
CA PRO A 190 -8.86 12.95 2.04
C PRO A 190 -9.56 12.96 0.67
N LEU A 191 -10.60 13.80 0.53
CA LEU A 191 -11.42 13.87 -0.67
C LEU A 191 -11.81 15.30 -1.03
N THR A 192 -12.15 15.52 -2.30
CA THR A 192 -12.71 16.80 -2.74
C THR A 192 -14.22 16.84 -2.47
N VAL A 193 -14.64 17.68 -1.52
CA VAL A 193 -16.05 18.04 -1.30
C VAL A 193 -16.36 19.40 -1.90
N TRP A 194 -17.60 19.57 -2.37
CA TRP A 194 -18.02 20.72 -3.15
C TRP A 194 -19.04 21.59 -2.40
N ARG A 195 -18.97 22.91 -2.58
CA ARG A 195 -19.97 23.89 -2.11
C ARG A 195 -20.27 24.95 -3.15
N GLY A 196 -21.53 25.06 -3.56
CA GLY A 196 -22.01 26.16 -4.40
C GLY A 196 -22.42 27.40 -3.62
N VAL A 197 -22.18 28.58 -4.19
CA VAL A 197 -22.75 29.87 -3.75
C VAL A 197 -23.16 30.71 -4.97
N THR A 198 -24.40 31.21 -4.97
CA THR A 198 -24.98 32.04 -6.05
C THR A 198 -24.55 33.51 -6.00
N LYS A 199 -23.26 33.77 -5.77
CA LYS A 199 -22.58 35.08 -5.87
C LYS A 199 -21.15 34.84 -6.38
N ASN A 200 -20.55 35.77 -7.13
CA ASN A 200 -19.11 35.73 -7.41
C ASN A 200 -18.33 36.23 -6.19
N LEU A 201 -17.41 35.39 -5.69
CA LEU A 201 -16.58 35.65 -4.51
C LEU A 201 -15.07 35.49 -4.80
N SER A 202 -14.69 35.25 -6.06
CA SER A 202 -13.29 34.99 -6.44
C SER A 202 -12.33 36.11 -6.00
N THR A 203 -12.76 37.37 -6.04
CA THR A 203 -11.96 38.51 -5.60
C THR A 203 -11.64 38.53 -4.10
N GLU A 204 -12.31 37.72 -3.28
CA GLU A 204 -12.12 37.64 -1.82
C GLU A 204 -11.13 36.54 -1.40
N PHE A 205 -10.79 35.61 -2.31
CA PHE A 205 -10.00 34.41 -2.00
C PHE A 205 -8.81 34.19 -2.95
N PRO A 206 -7.86 35.13 -3.10
CA PRO A 206 -6.72 34.93 -3.99
C PRO A 206 -5.83 33.74 -3.56
N PRO A 207 -5.11 33.09 -4.50
CA PRO A 207 -4.21 31.97 -4.18
C PRO A 207 -3.17 32.32 -3.11
N GLY A 208 -2.91 31.36 -2.22
CA GLY A 208 -2.05 31.51 -1.04
C GLY A 208 -2.73 32.12 0.19
N THR A 209 -3.97 32.62 0.08
CA THR A 209 -4.72 33.15 1.24
C THR A 209 -5.05 32.03 2.24
N ARG A 210 -4.73 32.26 3.51
CA ARG A 210 -5.20 31.48 4.66
C ARG A 210 -6.61 31.95 5.05
N ILE A 211 -7.48 31.00 5.36
CA ILE A 211 -8.86 31.25 5.79
C ILE A 211 -9.23 30.30 6.94
N THR A 212 -10.14 30.74 7.81
CA THR A 212 -10.72 29.87 8.84
C THR A 212 -12.21 29.68 8.59
N TRP A 213 -12.62 28.43 8.43
CA TRP A 213 -13.98 28.04 8.07
C TRP A 213 -14.82 27.87 9.34
N TRP A 214 -15.64 28.88 9.68
CA TRP A 214 -16.38 28.91 10.95
C TRP A 214 -17.82 28.36 10.90
N ALA A 215 -18.32 27.91 9.74
CA ALA A 215 -19.67 27.34 9.64
C ALA A 215 -19.63 25.80 9.65
N PHE A 216 -20.54 25.16 10.39
CA PHE A 216 -20.91 23.77 10.08
C PHE A 216 -21.52 23.79 8.68
N SER A 217 -20.86 23.14 7.73
CA SER A 217 -21.13 23.37 6.31
C SER A 217 -21.46 22.10 5.57
N SER A 218 -22.73 22.01 5.17
CA SER A 218 -23.28 21.01 4.25
C SER A 218 -22.55 21.08 2.90
N THR A 219 -21.57 20.22 2.71
CA THR A 219 -20.82 20.03 1.46
C THR A 219 -21.15 18.65 0.89
N THR A 220 -20.88 18.42 -0.39
CA THR A 220 -21.24 17.15 -1.03
C THR A 220 -20.17 16.63 -1.96
N THR A 221 -20.10 15.31 -2.12
CA THR A 221 -19.30 14.64 -3.16
C THR A 221 -19.98 14.73 -4.53
N GLU A 222 -21.32 14.75 -4.54
CA GLU A 222 -22.14 14.63 -5.74
C GLU A 222 -22.37 15.99 -6.43
N MET A 223 -21.66 16.22 -7.54
CA MET A 223 -21.78 17.47 -8.30
C MET A 223 -23.22 17.75 -8.78
N THR A 224 -24.00 16.69 -9.01
CA THR A 224 -25.42 16.75 -9.41
C THR A 224 -26.33 17.42 -8.36
N VAL A 225 -26.00 17.33 -7.06
CA VAL A 225 -26.75 17.97 -5.98
C VAL A 225 -26.63 19.50 -6.06
N LEU A 226 -25.49 20.02 -6.55
CA LEU A 226 -25.25 21.46 -6.68
C LEU A 226 -25.97 22.12 -7.86
N GLU A 227 -26.35 21.36 -8.89
CA GLU A 227 -26.98 21.90 -10.11
C GLU A 227 -28.33 22.58 -9.86
N ASN A 228 -28.98 22.27 -8.74
CA ASN A 228 -30.21 22.91 -8.31
C ASN A 228 -29.98 24.41 -7.98
N ASN A 229 -30.94 25.25 -8.40
CA ASN A 229 -30.93 26.72 -8.24
C ASN A 229 -30.89 27.23 -6.78
N MET A 230 -30.82 26.34 -5.79
CA MET A 230 -30.69 26.68 -4.37
C MET A 230 -29.25 26.70 -3.83
N TYR A 231 -28.31 26.04 -4.54
CA TYR A 231 -26.92 25.83 -4.10
C TYR A 231 -25.92 26.50 -5.05
N LEU A 232 -25.68 25.94 -6.26
CA LEU A 232 -24.87 26.57 -7.30
C LEU A 232 -25.74 27.14 -8.43
N GLY A 233 -26.68 26.36 -8.94
CA GLY A 233 -27.52 26.72 -10.08
C GLY A 233 -26.75 26.86 -11.41
N ASN A 234 -27.48 27.15 -12.49
CA ASN A 234 -26.93 27.11 -13.86
C ASN A 234 -26.79 28.49 -14.56
N GLN A 235 -27.31 29.58 -13.98
CA GLN A 235 -27.23 30.94 -14.54
C GLN A 235 -26.87 31.98 -13.47
N GLY A 236 -26.27 33.09 -13.91
CA GLY A 236 -25.78 34.16 -13.03
C GLY A 236 -24.42 33.87 -12.41
N ASP A 237 -23.85 34.92 -11.82
CA ASP A 237 -22.54 34.94 -11.18
C ASP A 237 -22.52 34.02 -9.94
N ARG A 238 -21.66 33.01 -9.96
CA ARG A 238 -21.61 31.96 -8.94
C ARG A 238 -20.22 31.43 -8.68
N THR A 239 -19.94 31.10 -7.43
CA THR A 239 -18.68 30.51 -6.98
C THR A 239 -18.89 29.07 -6.52
N LEU A 240 -18.05 28.18 -7.02
CA LEU A 240 -17.91 26.80 -6.58
C LEU A 240 -16.64 26.70 -5.74
N PHE A 241 -16.78 26.32 -4.47
CA PHE A 241 -15.64 25.91 -3.66
C PHE A 241 -15.39 24.41 -3.90
N SER A 242 -14.17 24.10 -4.30
CA SER A 242 -13.59 22.76 -4.33
C SER A 242 -12.73 22.63 -3.08
N VAL A 243 -13.01 21.67 -2.20
CA VAL A 243 -12.37 21.59 -0.88
C VAL A 243 -11.75 20.22 -0.68
N GLU A 244 -10.42 20.13 -0.67
CA GLU A 244 -9.70 18.94 -0.21
C GLU A 244 -9.85 18.87 1.32
N ALA A 245 -10.81 18.07 1.79
CA ALA A 245 -11.16 17.95 3.20
C ALA A 245 -10.46 16.74 3.82
N ILE A 246 -9.80 16.96 4.97
CA ILE A 246 -9.03 15.95 5.71
C ILE A 246 -9.86 15.35 6.87
N ASN A 247 -10.77 16.13 7.48
CA ASN A 247 -11.52 15.68 8.67
C ASN A 247 -13.05 15.86 8.56
N GLY A 248 -13.60 15.78 7.33
CA GLY A 248 -15.04 15.81 7.11
C GLY A 248 -15.79 14.69 7.86
N ARG A 249 -17.09 14.90 8.11
CA ARG A 249 -17.99 13.89 8.69
C ARG A 249 -19.18 13.69 7.77
N THR A 250 -19.35 12.48 7.24
CA THR A 250 -20.58 12.13 6.52
C THR A 250 -21.74 12.07 7.51
N ILE A 251 -22.84 12.74 7.18
CA ILE A 251 -24.08 12.73 7.96
C ILE A 251 -25.25 12.11 7.19
N LYS A 252 -25.02 11.53 6.01
CA LYS A 252 -26.02 10.93 5.11
C LYS A 252 -27.06 10.06 5.84
N ALA A 253 -26.62 9.17 6.72
CA ALA A 253 -27.50 8.25 7.44
C ALA A 253 -28.38 8.93 8.52
N HIS A 254 -28.03 10.14 8.93
CA HIS A 254 -28.66 10.88 10.04
C HIS A 254 -29.37 12.17 9.61
N SER A 255 -28.98 12.75 8.47
CA SER A 255 -29.62 13.92 7.83
C SER A 255 -31.09 13.66 7.48
N HIS A 256 -31.90 14.72 7.48
CA HIS A 256 -33.27 14.70 6.94
C HIS A 256 -33.27 14.25 5.46
N PHE A 257 -32.25 14.66 4.71
CA PHE A 257 -32.06 14.35 3.29
C PHE A 257 -31.11 13.16 3.09
N VAL A 258 -31.55 11.96 3.47
CA VAL A 258 -30.73 10.72 3.42
C VAL A 258 -30.24 10.28 2.03
N THR A 259 -30.69 10.97 0.97
CA THR A 259 -30.25 10.80 -0.42
C THR A 259 -29.12 11.73 -0.83
N GLU A 260 -28.81 12.76 -0.03
CA GLU A 260 -27.69 13.66 -0.27
C GLU A 260 -26.46 13.10 0.44
N ASP A 261 -25.34 12.94 -0.29
CA ASP A 261 -24.03 12.63 0.30
C ASP A 261 -23.49 13.88 0.99
N GLU A 262 -24.10 14.19 2.13
CA GLU A 262 -23.86 15.39 2.92
C GLU A 262 -22.69 15.18 3.89
N ILE A 263 -21.60 15.87 3.62
CA ILE A 263 -20.40 15.94 4.45
C ILE A 263 -20.39 17.27 5.21
N LEU A 264 -20.29 17.24 6.53
CA LEU A 264 -20.07 18.43 7.34
C LEU A 264 -18.58 18.68 7.57
N LEU A 265 -18.15 19.90 7.26
CA LEU A 265 -16.90 20.49 7.75
C LEU A 265 -17.11 21.11 9.14
N LEU A 266 -16.11 21.03 10.01
CA LEU A 266 -16.17 21.54 11.39
C LEU A 266 -15.81 23.04 11.47
N PRO A 267 -16.47 23.84 12.33
CA PRO A 267 -16.09 25.22 12.62
C PRO A 267 -14.66 25.32 13.14
N GLY A 268 -13.90 26.31 12.66
CA GLY A 268 -12.49 26.48 13.01
C GLY A 268 -11.53 25.70 12.11
N THR A 269 -12.02 24.98 11.09
CA THR A 269 -11.16 24.32 10.11
C THR A 269 -10.35 25.35 9.31
N HIS A 270 -9.03 25.23 9.32
CA HIS A 270 -8.15 26.09 8.53
C HIS A 270 -8.02 25.55 7.09
N MET A 271 -8.02 26.45 6.11
CA MET A 271 -7.75 26.14 4.72
C MET A 271 -6.72 27.12 4.13
N VAL A 272 -6.06 26.71 3.05
CA VAL A 272 -5.29 27.60 2.16
C VAL A 272 -5.87 27.50 0.75
N VAL A 273 -6.12 28.66 0.12
CA VAL A 273 -6.48 28.71 -1.30
C VAL A 273 -5.30 28.23 -2.14
N GLN A 274 -5.48 27.13 -2.89
CA GLN A 274 -4.46 26.62 -3.81
C GLN A 274 -4.50 27.37 -5.13
N SER A 275 -5.67 27.47 -5.75
CA SER A 275 -5.83 28.02 -7.10
C SER A 275 -7.23 28.60 -7.31
N GLN A 276 -7.38 29.32 -8.44
CA GLN A 276 -8.67 29.80 -8.92
C GLN A 276 -8.80 29.56 -10.42
N LEU A 277 -9.99 29.17 -10.85
CA LEU A 277 -10.34 28.96 -12.25
C LEU A 277 -11.60 29.73 -12.62
N SER A 278 -11.77 30.05 -13.90
CA SER A 278 -12.98 30.70 -14.44
C SER A 278 -13.40 30.04 -15.76
N PRO A 279 -13.84 28.77 -15.73
CA PRO A 279 -14.09 27.97 -16.92
C PRO A 279 -15.27 28.48 -17.77
N ALA A 280 -16.14 29.32 -17.21
CA ALA A 280 -17.19 30.02 -17.95
C ALA A 280 -17.37 31.44 -17.41
N ALA A 281 -17.91 32.34 -18.23
CA ALA A 281 -17.96 33.79 -17.97
C ALA A 281 -18.72 34.24 -16.69
N GLN A 282 -19.40 33.33 -15.99
CA GLN A 282 -20.10 33.58 -14.73
C GLN A 282 -19.85 32.50 -13.66
N LEU A 283 -18.99 31.51 -13.92
CA LEU A 283 -18.66 30.44 -12.98
C LEU A 283 -17.19 30.58 -12.57
N PHE A 284 -16.98 30.76 -11.27
CA PHE A 284 -15.66 30.90 -10.65
C PHE A 284 -15.43 29.70 -9.73
N ILE A 285 -14.31 28.99 -9.88
CA ILE A 285 -13.93 27.89 -8.99
C ILE A 285 -12.80 28.38 -8.08
N VAL A 286 -12.93 28.13 -6.78
CA VAL A 286 -11.91 28.41 -5.76
C VAL A 286 -11.51 27.07 -5.14
N HIS A 287 -10.25 26.67 -5.33
CA HIS A 287 -9.73 25.43 -4.76
C HIS A 287 -9.11 25.71 -3.39
N LEU A 288 -9.59 25.01 -2.37
CA LEU A 288 -9.20 25.12 -0.98
C LEU A 288 -8.60 23.79 -0.53
N LYS A 289 -7.40 23.82 0.04
CA LYS A 289 -6.82 22.65 0.72
C LYS A 289 -6.94 22.83 2.22
N GLN A 290 -7.49 21.85 2.92
CA GLN A 290 -7.48 21.86 4.39
C GLN A 290 -6.04 21.80 4.89
N VAL A 291 -5.74 22.61 5.90
CA VAL A 291 -4.45 22.63 6.58
C VAL A 291 -4.69 22.38 8.06
N ILE A 292 -3.95 21.45 8.64
CA ILE A 292 -4.01 21.17 10.08
C ILE A 292 -3.25 22.28 10.81
N PRO A 293 -3.87 22.99 11.78
CA PRO A 293 -3.19 24.02 12.57
C PRO A 293 -2.36 23.43 13.71
N GLU A 294 -1.47 24.23 14.29
CA GLU A 294 -0.73 23.89 15.53
C GLU A 294 -1.63 23.98 16.78
N GLU A 295 -2.75 24.71 16.72
CA GLU A 295 -3.77 24.81 17.78
C GLU A 295 -5.17 24.46 17.23
N THR A 296 -5.87 23.54 17.89
CA THR A 296 -7.20 23.07 17.47
C THR A 296 -8.31 24.03 17.91
N LEU A 297 -8.84 24.83 16.96
CA LEU A 297 -9.86 25.84 17.25
C LEU A 297 -11.23 25.27 17.69
N LEU A 298 -11.53 24.02 17.31
CA LEU A 298 -12.70 23.27 17.77
C LEU A 298 -12.54 21.75 17.48
N GLU A 299 -12.19 20.96 18.48
CA GLU A 299 -12.23 19.49 18.43
C GLU A 299 -13.20 18.89 19.46
N PRO A 300 -13.76 17.70 19.20
CA PRO A 300 -14.72 17.06 20.09
C PRO A 300 -14.06 16.45 21.35
N PRO A 301 -14.52 16.77 22.57
CA PRO A 301 -14.06 16.10 23.79
C PRO A 301 -14.68 14.69 23.90
N PHE A 302 -13.87 13.65 23.68
CA PHE A 302 -14.26 12.25 23.84
C PHE A 302 -14.36 11.85 25.34
N PRO A 303 -15.47 11.22 25.79
CA PRO A 303 -15.59 10.70 27.16
C PRO A 303 -15.91 9.20 27.22
N GLY A 304 -14.89 8.37 27.49
CA GLY A 304 -15.05 7.00 28.04
C GLY A 304 -15.49 5.90 27.05
N ALA A 305 -14.96 4.69 27.26
CA ALA A 305 -15.14 3.55 26.36
C ALA A 305 -16.30 2.60 26.75
N HIS A 306 -16.83 1.89 25.74
CA HIS A 306 -17.79 0.77 25.79
C HIS A 306 -19.24 1.16 26.11
N ILE A 307 -20.27 0.63 25.44
CA ILE A 307 -20.52 -0.79 25.10
C ILE A 307 -21.07 -0.95 23.68
N TYR A 308 -20.53 -1.90 22.90
CA TYR A 308 -21.19 -2.44 21.71
C TYR A 308 -22.12 -3.62 22.11
N PRO A 309 -23.41 -3.61 21.74
CA PRO A 309 -24.28 -4.79 21.89
C PRO A 309 -23.96 -5.84 20.82
N LYS A 310 -23.96 -7.13 21.19
CA LYS A 310 -23.82 -8.23 20.23
C LYS A 310 -24.99 -8.29 19.26
N ILE A 311 -24.71 -8.31 17.96
CA ILE A 311 -25.70 -8.58 16.91
C ILE A 311 -25.98 -10.10 16.82
N GLU A 312 -26.83 -10.62 17.71
CA GLU A 312 -27.38 -11.98 17.56
C GLU A 312 -28.50 -12.00 16.51
N ARG A 313 -28.24 -12.54 15.31
CA ARG A 313 -29.23 -12.68 14.22
C ARG A 313 -30.25 -13.79 14.53
N PRO A 314 -31.57 -13.53 14.73
CA PRO A 314 -32.48 -14.53 15.30
C PRO A 314 -33.71 -14.86 14.42
N TRP A 315 -33.53 -15.50 13.25
CA TRP A 315 -34.65 -16.23 12.62
C TRP A 315 -34.28 -17.42 11.70
N TYR A 316 -34.30 -18.63 12.27
CA TYR A 316 -34.91 -19.77 11.57
C TYR A 316 -35.76 -20.62 12.51
N ARG A 317 -37.05 -20.78 12.19
CA ARG A 317 -38.03 -21.45 13.06
C ARG A 317 -38.00 -22.97 12.89
N LYS A 318 -37.67 -23.72 13.95
CA LYS A 318 -38.29 -25.03 14.24
C LYS A 318 -38.66 -25.13 15.73
N LYS A 319 -39.85 -25.65 16.01
CA LYS A 319 -40.46 -25.64 17.35
C LYS A 319 -39.77 -26.63 18.29
N LYS A 320 -39.45 -26.21 19.53
CA LYS A 320 -39.26 -27.16 20.64
C LYS A 320 -40.61 -27.79 21.01
N PHE A 321 -40.59 -29.09 21.30
CA PHE A 321 -41.48 -29.71 22.29
C PHE A 321 -40.60 -30.50 23.27
N MET A 322 -41.00 -30.47 24.52
CA MET A 322 -40.38 -31.09 25.71
C MET A 322 -41.57 -31.75 26.44
N ILE A 323 -41.54 -32.86 27.19
CA ILE A 323 -40.57 -33.63 28.01
C ILE A 323 -41.15 -35.11 28.01
N PRO A 324 -40.83 -36.08 28.91
CA PRO A 324 -39.62 -36.45 29.66
C PRO A 324 -39.19 -37.95 29.54
N ILE A 325 -38.00 -38.26 30.06
CA ILE A 325 -37.57 -39.49 30.79
C ILE A 325 -38.42 -40.78 30.68
N CYS A 326 -37.86 -41.89 30.15
CA CYS A 326 -37.92 -43.23 30.80
C CYS A 326 -37.07 -44.36 30.15
N ALA A 327 -36.39 -45.13 31.02
CA ALA A 327 -36.19 -46.59 31.03
C ALA A 327 -35.83 -47.46 29.78
N LEU A 328 -34.59 -47.98 29.77
CA LEU A 328 -34.21 -49.42 29.86
C LEU A 328 -34.47 -50.44 28.69
N THR A 329 -33.54 -51.41 28.55
CA THR A 329 -33.62 -52.75 27.87
C THR A 329 -33.51 -52.84 26.32
N ILE A 330 -33.06 -53.92 25.63
CA ILE A 330 -32.10 -55.07 25.84
C ILE A 330 -31.81 -55.76 24.47
N LEU A 331 -30.70 -56.53 24.35
CA LEU A 331 -30.18 -57.44 23.26
C LEU A 331 -28.84 -56.92 22.67
N ILE A 332 -27.65 -57.53 22.74
CA ILE A 332 -27.07 -58.84 23.16
C ILE A 332 -27.18 -60.06 22.20
N ILE A 333 -26.02 -60.72 21.97
CA ILE A 333 -25.70 -62.05 21.36
C ILE A 333 -26.01 -62.28 19.85
N VAL A 334 -25.25 -63.04 19.03
CA VAL A 334 -24.06 -63.94 19.20
C VAL A 334 -23.08 -63.76 18.02
N GLY A 335 -21.78 -64.09 18.14
CA GLY A 335 -20.88 -64.15 16.95
C GLY A 335 -19.40 -64.57 17.09
N VAL A 336 -18.98 -65.34 18.11
CA VAL A 336 -17.55 -65.68 18.33
C VAL A 336 -17.17 -67.09 17.87
N VAL A 337 -16.16 -67.21 17.00
CA VAL A 337 -15.24 -68.37 16.90
C VAL A 337 -13.81 -67.85 16.61
N VAL A 338 -12.79 -68.52 17.16
CA VAL A 338 -11.38 -68.10 17.13
C VAL A 338 -10.56 -68.84 16.06
N GLY A 339 -9.65 -68.13 15.40
CA GLY A 339 -8.56 -68.67 14.57
C GLY A 339 -7.25 -67.92 14.85
N VAL A 340 -6.10 -68.62 14.86
CA VAL A 340 -4.86 -68.14 15.49
C VAL A 340 -3.65 -68.21 14.54
N VAL A 341 -2.86 -67.13 14.52
CA VAL A 341 -1.47 -67.02 14.00
C VAL A 341 -1.28 -67.29 12.49
N LEU A 342 -1.10 -66.20 11.73
CA LEU A 342 0.24 -65.75 11.27
C LEU A 342 0.19 -64.25 10.92
N GLY A 343 1.34 -63.60 10.80
CA GLY A 343 1.42 -62.14 10.89
C GLY A 343 1.66 -61.40 9.57
N THR A 344 0.95 -60.28 9.40
CA THR A 344 1.54 -59.01 8.94
C THR A 344 0.96 -57.88 9.79
N LYS A 345 1.79 -57.19 10.59
CA LYS A 345 1.42 -55.86 11.11
C LYS A 345 1.62 -54.88 9.96
N SER A 346 0.55 -54.30 9.43
CA SER A 346 0.68 -53.08 8.64
C SER A 346 1.14 -51.95 9.57
N ASN A 347 2.35 -51.44 9.36
CA ASN A 347 2.85 -50.25 10.02
C ASN A 347 2.43 -49.00 9.23
N ASN A 348 1.12 -48.76 9.11
CA ASN A 348 0.62 -47.44 8.69
C ASN A 348 0.80 -46.43 9.84
N LYS A 349 2.07 -46.06 10.11
CA LYS A 349 2.36 -44.66 10.41
C LYS A 349 2.24 -43.92 9.08
N SER A 350 1.36 -42.94 8.99
CA SER A 350 1.43 -41.95 7.93
C SER A 350 2.84 -41.32 7.97
N LYS A 351 3.56 -41.42 6.85
CA LYS A 351 4.67 -40.50 6.60
C LYS A 351 4.02 -39.19 6.19
N VAL A 352 3.85 -38.27 7.13
CA VAL A 352 3.79 -36.85 6.79
C VAL A 352 5.11 -36.54 6.09
N ILE A 353 5.03 -36.06 4.86
CA ILE A 353 6.22 -35.64 4.12
C ILE A 353 6.55 -34.23 4.59
N LYS A 354 7.26 -34.15 5.73
CA LYS A 354 7.71 -32.88 6.32
C LYS A 354 8.40 -32.04 5.25
N CYS A 355 8.02 -30.77 5.21
CA CYS A 355 8.49 -29.80 4.23
C CYS A 355 10.01 -29.58 4.40
N THR A 356 10.80 -29.75 3.33
CA THR A 356 12.26 -29.59 3.40
C THR A 356 12.75 -28.21 2.95
N ASN A 357 11.85 -27.36 2.44
CA ASN A 357 12.14 -25.98 2.08
C ASN A 357 10.84 -25.15 1.95
N PRO A 358 10.53 -24.22 2.88
CA PRO A 358 9.30 -23.44 2.91
C PRO A 358 9.24 -22.33 1.87
N PHE A 359 10.37 -21.68 1.62
CA PHE A 359 10.49 -20.62 0.62
C PHE A 359 11.15 -21.23 -0.62
N ARG A 360 10.40 -21.46 -1.70
CA ARG A 360 11.04 -21.85 -2.97
C ARG A 360 11.85 -20.68 -3.49
N ALA A 361 13.14 -20.69 -3.20
CA ALA A 361 14.13 -20.01 -4.02
C ALA A 361 14.06 -20.62 -5.44
N GLY A 362 13.38 -19.94 -6.36
CA GLY A 362 13.69 -20.10 -7.77
C GLY A 362 15.14 -19.68 -7.94
N ASP A 363 16.05 -20.62 -8.22
CA ASP A 363 17.45 -20.29 -8.42
C ASP A 363 17.58 -19.35 -9.64
N MET A 364 18.45 -18.35 -9.58
CA MET A 364 18.69 -17.47 -10.73
C MET A 364 19.60 -18.17 -11.73
N TYR A 365 19.14 -18.31 -12.97
CA TYR A 365 19.88 -18.95 -14.06
C TYR A 365 20.53 -17.91 -14.98
N ASP A 366 21.82 -18.09 -15.23
CA ASP A 366 22.55 -17.35 -16.27
C ASP A 366 22.01 -17.75 -17.65
N THR A 367 21.14 -16.94 -18.24
CA THR A 367 20.61 -17.15 -19.60
C THR A 367 21.66 -16.81 -20.67
N GLY A 368 22.33 -15.68 -20.51
CA GLY A 368 23.20 -15.03 -21.49
C GLY A 368 22.91 -13.52 -21.56
N HIS A 369 23.65 -12.80 -22.40
CA HIS A 369 23.48 -11.36 -22.63
C HIS A 369 22.41 -11.09 -23.70
N SER A 370 21.50 -10.16 -23.40
CA SER A 370 20.41 -9.70 -24.26
C SER A 370 19.54 -10.84 -24.82
N PRO A 371 18.76 -11.52 -23.95
CA PRO A 371 17.82 -12.55 -24.38
C PRO A 371 16.69 -11.96 -25.23
N THR A 372 16.33 -12.64 -26.33
CA THR A 372 15.33 -12.17 -27.30
C THR A 372 14.06 -13.00 -27.35
N SER A 373 14.13 -14.29 -27.03
CA SER A 373 12.98 -15.19 -27.05
C SER A 373 13.17 -16.35 -26.07
N LEU A 374 12.06 -16.94 -25.64
CA LEU A 374 11.96 -18.04 -24.68
C LEU A 374 10.91 -19.04 -25.19
N VAL A 375 11.27 -20.32 -25.24
CA VAL A 375 10.34 -21.41 -25.54
C VAL A 375 10.40 -22.51 -24.47
N LEU A 376 9.28 -23.22 -24.30
CA LEU A 376 9.12 -24.31 -23.33
C LEU A 376 8.84 -25.62 -24.09
N GLY A 377 9.42 -26.72 -23.66
CA GLY A 377 9.27 -27.99 -24.38
C GLY A 377 9.78 -29.19 -23.61
N HIS A 378 9.47 -30.39 -24.10
CA HIS A 378 10.10 -31.62 -23.64
C HIS A 378 11.40 -31.82 -24.41
N PHE A 379 12.41 -31.00 -24.09
CA PHE A 379 13.71 -31.04 -24.76
C PHE A 379 14.55 -32.28 -24.43
N ARG A 380 14.01 -33.22 -23.66
CA ARG A 380 14.56 -34.57 -23.43
C ARG A 380 13.45 -35.61 -23.43
N ASN A 381 13.81 -36.88 -23.60
CA ASN A 381 12.98 -38.07 -23.40
C ASN A 381 12.59 -38.29 -21.91
N THR A 382 12.02 -37.28 -21.28
CA THR A 382 11.52 -37.26 -19.90
C THR A 382 10.18 -36.52 -19.88
N ARG A 383 9.30 -36.81 -18.92
CA ARG A 383 8.05 -36.05 -18.72
C ARG A 383 8.26 -34.74 -17.95
N GLN A 384 9.43 -34.14 -18.07
CA GLN A 384 9.79 -32.90 -17.38
C GLN A 384 9.82 -31.77 -18.41
N LEU A 385 9.27 -30.62 -18.06
CA LEU A 385 9.33 -29.44 -18.91
C LEU A 385 10.73 -28.82 -18.81
N ASP A 386 11.34 -28.59 -19.96
CA ASP A 386 12.61 -27.91 -20.16
C ASP A 386 12.35 -26.56 -20.83
N ALA A 387 13.34 -25.66 -20.83
CA ALA A 387 13.25 -24.34 -21.45
C ALA A 387 14.44 -24.08 -22.38
N ALA A 388 14.27 -23.20 -23.36
CA ALA A 388 15.36 -22.70 -24.20
C ALA A 388 15.24 -21.19 -24.42
N VAL A 389 16.37 -20.47 -24.36
CA VAL A 389 16.46 -19.00 -24.46
C VAL A 389 17.44 -18.61 -25.55
N SER A 390 17.04 -17.74 -26.48
CA SER A 390 17.93 -17.15 -27.48
C SER A 390 18.55 -15.85 -26.96
N ASN A 391 19.84 -15.63 -27.23
CA ASN A 391 20.60 -14.46 -26.80
C ASN A 391 21.22 -13.77 -28.03
N SER A 392 20.92 -12.49 -28.25
CA SER A 392 21.37 -11.75 -29.45
C SER A 392 22.82 -11.30 -29.36
N GLU A 393 23.28 -10.81 -28.20
CA GLU A 393 24.68 -10.39 -28.01
C GLU A 393 25.64 -11.59 -27.94
N ASP A 394 25.30 -12.62 -27.17
CA ASP A 394 26.12 -13.83 -27.09
C ASP A 394 26.00 -14.75 -28.33
N ASN A 395 25.08 -14.45 -29.26
CA ASN A 395 24.84 -15.21 -30.49
C ASN A 395 24.66 -16.72 -30.23
N ASN A 396 23.77 -17.09 -29.32
CA ASN A 396 23.51 -18.48 -28.95
C ASN A 396 22.06 -18.76 -28.51
N ILE A 397 21.75 -20.06 -28.36
CA ILE A 397 20.55 -20.54 -27.66
C ILE A 397 20.98 -21.38 -26.47
N GLY A 398 20.69 -20.92 -25.25
CA GLY A 398 20.92 -21.69 -24.03
C GLY A 398 19.75 -22.63 -23.73
N VAL A 399 20.00 -23.95 -23.76
CA VAL A 399 19.03 -24.95 -23.28
C VAL A 399 19.16 -25.10 -21.76
N LEU A 400 18.05 -24.87 -21.07
CA LEU A 400 17.89 -24.88 -19.62
C LEU A 400 17.08 -26.11 -19.21
N VAL A 401 17.76 -27.11 -18.65
CA VAL A 401 17.21 -28.46 -18.45
C VAL A 401 16.68 -28.71 -17.04
N GLY A 402 15.40 -29.07 -16.95
CA GLY A 402 14.68 -29.46 -15.76
C GLY A 402 15.30 -30.67 -15.03
N ASP A 403 15.44 -30.58 -13.71
CA ASP A 403 15.77 -31.72 -12.85
C ASP A 403 14.53 -32.48 -12.35
N GLY A 404 13.33 -31.93 -12.58
CA GLY A 404 12.04 -32.42 -12.07
C GLY A 404 11.67 -31.97 -10.67
N ASN A 405 12.52 -31.19 -10.00
CA ASN A 405 12.29 -30.61 -8.68
C ASN A 405 12.13 -29.07 -8.75
N GLY A 406 12.00 -28.52 -9.96
CA GLY A 406 11.90 -27.08 -10.22
C GLY A 406 13.25 -26.39 -10.51
N ARG A 407 14.32 -27.14 -10.84
CA ARG A 407 15.62 -26.56 -11.17
C ARG A 407 16.00 -26.72 -12.64
N LEU A 408 16.70 -25.74 -13.18
CA LEU A 408 17.18 -25.72 -14.57
C LEU A 408 18.71 -25.79 -14.63
N ASN A 409 19.27 -26.68 -15.44
CA ASN A 409 20.71 -26.84 -15.61
C ASN A 409 21.09 -26.41 -17.02
N LYS A 410 22.02 -25.46 -17.16
CA LYS A 410 22.53 -24.97 -18.45
C LYS A 410 23.28 -26.10 -19.16
N ILE A 411 22.67 -26.68 -20.19
CA ILE A 411 23.35 -27.57 -21.14
C ILE A 411 24.10 -26.70 -22.17
N ARG A 412 24.98 -27.30 -22.97
CA ARG A 412 25.62 -26.62 -24.09
C ARG A 412 24.55 -26.07 -25.03
N GLY A 413 24.63 -24.76 -25.27
CA GLY A 413 23.88 -24.11 -26.32
C GLY A 413 24.54 -24.22 -27.69
N GLU A 414 23.73 -24.08 -28.75
CA GLU A 414 24.20 -23.94 -30.12
C GLU A 414 24.38 -22.46 -30.49
N THR A 415 25.27 -22.19 -31.47
CA THR A 415 25.62 -20.83 -31.90
C THR A 415 24.73 -20.38 -33.07
N VAL A 416 23.99 -19.29 -32.88
CA VAL A 416 23.08 -18.69 -33.88
C VAL A 416 23.24 -17.17 -33.90
N SER A 417 23.29 -16.57 -35.08
CA SER A 417 23.55 -15.14 -35.27
C SER A 417 22.27 -14.33 -35.15
N SER A 418 22.27 -13.28 -34.33
CA SER A 418 21.15 -12.32 -34.17
C SER A 418 19.75 -12.96 -34.15
N PRO A 419 19.46 -13.92 -33.24
CA PRO A 419 18.13 -14.51 -33.12
C PRO A 419 17.09 -13.48 -32.64
N THR A 420 15.97 -13.35 -33.37
CA THR A 420 14.86 -12.44 -33.04
C THR A 420 13.68 -13.16 -32.38
N ALA A 421 13.27 -14.31 -32.91
CA ALA A 421 12.16 -15.10 -32.41
C ALA A 421 12.48 -16.61 -32.40
N MET A 422 11.75 -17.37 -31.58
CA MET A 422 11.81 -18.83 -31.54
C MET A 422 10.42 -19.42 -31.42
N ILE A 423 10.25 -20.65 -31.92
CA ILE A 423 9.07 -21.48 -31.69
C ILE A 423 9.48 -22.94 -31.46
N SER A 424 8.70 -23.65 -30.64
CA SER A 424 8.97 -25.04 -30.24
C SER A 424 7.81 -25.95 -30.64
N GLY A 425 8.13 -27.12 -31.20
CA GLY A 425 7.15 -28.08 -31.69
C GLY A 425 7.80 -29.43 -32.00
N ASP A 426 7.03 -30.42 -32.38
CA ASP A 426 7.54 -31.69 -32.91
C ASP A 426 7.57 -31.59 -34.45
N PHE A 427 8.69 -31.11 -35.01
CA PHE A 427 8.80 -30.82 -36.44
C PHE A 427 9.23 -32.06 -37.27
N ASN A 428 9.65 -33.13 -36.60
CA ASN A 428 10.08 -34.39 -37.22
C ASN A 428 9.13 -35.59 -36.94
N ASN A 429 8.09 -35.39 -36.11
CA ASN A 429 7.12 -36.39 -35.65
C ASN A 429 7.73 -37.58 -34.86
N ASP A 430 8.83 -37.37 -34.13
CA ASP A 430 9.49 -38.39 -33.29
C ASP A 430 9.04 -38.37 -31.80
N ASN A 431 8.23 -37.39 -31.40
CA ASN A 431 7.69 -37.12 -30.05
C ASN A 431 8.70 -36.46 -29.07
N VAL A 432 9.83 -35.94 -29.55
CA VAL A 432 10.69 -34.97 -28.84
C VAL A 432 10.31 -33.55 -29.27
N THR A 433 10.48 -32.55 -28.39
CA THR A 433 10.32 -31.15 -28.80
C THR A 433 11.60 -30.63 -29.47
N ASP A 434 11.47 -30.17 -30.71
CA ASP A 434 12.45 -29.46 -31.52
C ASP A 434 12.32 -27.92 -31.35
N ILE A 435 13.23 -27.15 -31.94
CA ILE A 435 13.18 -25.68 -31.96
C ILE A 435 13.40 -25.15 -33.39
N ILE A 436 12.66 -24.11 -33.76
CA ILE A 436 12.96 -23.27 -34.92
C ILE A 436 13.29 -21.86 -34.43
N VAL A 437 14.34 -21.27 -34.99
CA VAL A 437 14.83 -19.94 -34.64
C VAL A 437 14.85 -19.04 -35.87
N VAL A 438 14.39 -17.81 -35.70
CA VAL A 438 14.41 -16.73 -36.69
C VAL A 438 15.66 -15.88 -36.47
N ASN A 439 16.42 -15.61 -37.52
CA ASN A 439 17.71 -14.93 -37.47
C ASN A 439 17.70 -13.72 -38.43
N SER A 440 17.41 -12.52 -37.90
CA SER A 440 17.18 -11.31 -38.70
C SER A 440 18.34 -10.97 -39.62
N ASP A 441 19.55 -10.87 -39.08
CA ASP A 441 20.71 -10.34 -39.79
C ASP A 441 21.27 -11.31 -40.86
N GLU A 442 20.78 -12.55 -40.89
CA GLU A 442 21.05 -13.51 -41.97
C GLU A 442 19.90 -13.62 -42.98
N GLY A 443 18.69 -13.15 -42.65
CA GLY A 443 17.49 -13.37 -43.45
C GLY A 443 16.92 -14.80 -43.37
N LEU A 444 17.31 -15.58 -42.36
CA LEU A 444 17.07 -17.04 -42.32
C LEU A 444 16.17 -17.48 -41.15
N ILE A 445 15.49 -18.62 -41.35
CA ILE A 445 15.16 -19.53 -40.24
C ILE A 445 16.14 -20.70 -40.18
N ARG A 446 16.41 -21.17 -38.96
CA ARG A 446 17.25 -22.34 -38.67
C ARG A 446 16.43 -23.39 -37.94
N VAL A 447 16.34 -24.60 -38.49
CA VAL A 447 15.68 -25.75 -37.84
C VAL A 447 16.70 -26.50 -36.98
N LEU A 448 16.40 -26.63 -35.69
CA LEU A 448 17.24 -27.26 -34.69
C LEU A 448 16.55 -28.51 -34.16
N ILE A 449 16.92 -29.66 -34.74
CA ILE A 449 16.37 -30.95 -34.35
C ILE A 449 17.07 -31.46 -33.10
N ASN A 450 16.31 -32.02 -32.18
CA ASN A 450 16.75 -32.43 -30.85
C ASN A 450 17.03 -33.94 -30.78
N ASP A 451 18.16 -34.33 -30.17
CA ASP A 451 18.49 -35.75 -29.98
C ASP A 451 17.71 -36.45 -28.85
N GLY A 452 16.82 -35.71 -28.16
CA GLY A 452 16.06 -36.21 -27.02
C GLY A 452 16.89 -36.35 -25.74
N ASN A 453 18.11 -35.81 -25.71
CA ASN A 453 18.94 -35.62 -24.51
C ASN A 453 19.25 -34.12 -24.27
N GLY A 454 18.62 -33.21 -25.02
CA GLY A 454 18.83 -31.77 -24.94
C GLY A 454 20.00 -31.28 -25.79
N MET A 455 20.51 -32.10 -26.72
CA MET A 455 21.47 -31.65 -27.73
C MET A 455 20.71 -31.29 -29.02
N LEU A 456 20.57 -30.00 -29.24
CA LEU A 456 20.09 -29.44 -30.50
C LEU A 456 21.16 -29.62 -31.60
N THR A 457 20.72 -29.95 -32.82
CA THR A 457 21.57 -30.01 -34.01
C THR A 457 20.90 -29.23 -35.14
N ALA A 458 21.58 -28.22 -35.67
CA ALA A 458 21.11 -27.52 -36.87
C ALA A 458 21.12 -28.47 -38.07
N THR A 459 19.95 -28.74 -38.65
CA THR A 459 19.78 -29.67 -39.79
C THR A 459 19.69 -28.93 -41.12
N THR A 460 18.79 -27.94 -41.18
CA THR A 460 18.44 -27.22 -42.41
C THR A 460 18.19 -25.74 -42.11
N GLN A 461 18.45 -24.89 -43.10
CA GLN A 461 18.17 -23.45 -43.07
C GLN A 461 17.26 -23.10 -44.25
N TYR A 462 16.39 -22.11 -44.08
CA TYR A 462 15.50 -21.62 -45.14
C TYR A 462 15.54 -20.09 -45.20
N GLU A 463 15.54 -19.54 -46.41
CA GLU A 463 15.40 -18.09 -46.67
C GLU A 463 14.02 -17.64 -46.19
N ALA A 464 13.98 -16.64 -45.30
CA ALA A 464 12.77 -16.18 -44.61
C ALA A 464 12.49 -14.67 -44.81
N GLY A 465 13.43 -13.91 -45.35
CA GLY A 465 13.25 -12.49 -45.66
C GLY A 465 14.53 -11.67 -45.61
N ASP A 466 14.43 -10.35 -45.73
CA ASP A 466 15.53 -9.44 -45.42
C ASP A 466 15.53 -9.06 -43.91
N LEU A 467 14.37 -8.98 -43.25
CA LEU A 467 14.22 -8.80 -41.78
C LEU A 467 13.06 -9.65 -41.19
N PRO A 468 13.19 -10.99 -41.14
CA PRO A 468 12.18 -11.85 -40.54
C PRO A 468 12.07 -11.61 -39.01
N PHE A 469 10.85 -11.34 -38.54
CA PHE A 469 10.62 -10.77 -37.20
C PHE A 469 9.73 -11.60 -36.26
N SER A 470 8.72 -12.30 -36.79
CA SER A 470 7.77 -13.09 -36.00
C SER A 470 7.33 -14.36 -36.73
N ILE A 471 6.90 -15.37 -35.98
CA ILE A 471 6.63 -16.74 -36.46
C ILE A 471 5.47 -17.39 -35.70
N VAL A 472 4.61 -18.11 -36.42
CA VAL A 472 3.62 -19.06 -35.87
C VAL A 472 3.81 -20.43 -36.53
N ALA A 473 3.39 -21.50 -35.84
CA ALA A 473 3.48 -22.87 -36.34
C ALA A 473 2.28 -23.72 -35.90
N ASP A 474 1.54 -24.27 -36.86
CA ASP A 474 0.35 -25.12 -36.67
C ASP A 474 -0.02 -25.83 -37.99
N ASP A 475 -1.09 -26.64 -38.01
CA ASP A 475 -1.56 -27.41 -39.17
C ASP A 475 -2.42 -26.57 -40.15
N PHE A 476 -1.77 -25.66 -40.89
CA PHE A 476 -2.44 -24.76 -41.85
C PHE A 476 -2.98 -25.46 -43.12
N ASN A 477 -2.64 -26.75 -43.34
CA ASN A 477 -3.10 -27.53 -44.49
C ASN A 477 -3.99 -28.75 -44.14
N GLY A 478 -4.11 -29.11 -42.86
CA GLY A 478 -4.97 -30.19 -42.38
C GLY A 478 -4.39 -31.61 -42.52
N ASP A 479 -3.09 -31.75 -42.77
CA ASP A 479 -2.40 -33.04 -42.89
C ASP A 479 -1.71 -33.52 -41.60
N LYS A 480 -1.90 -32.78 -40.50
CA LYS A 480 -1.48 -33.08 -39.12
C LYS A 480 0.02 -32.98 -38.92
N ARG A 481 0.57 -31.89 -39.44
CA ARG A 481 1.97 -31.50 -39.34
C ARG A 481 2.03 -30.05 -38.91
N LEU A 482 3.12 -29.66 -38.27
CA LEU A 482 3.38 -28.24 -38.04
C LEU A 482 3.95 -27.65 -39.33
N ASP A 483 3.12 -26.85 -40.00
CA ASP A 483 3.54 -25.88 -41.01
C ASP A 483 4.01 -24.60 -40.27
N LEU A 484 4.69 -23.68 -40.96
CA LEU A 484 5.14 -22.40 -40.39
C LEU A 484 4.62 -21.22 -41.21
N VAL A 485 4.35 -20.10 -40.54
CA VAL A 485 4.23 -18.79 -41.19
C VAL A 485 5.17 -17.81 -40.52
N ILE A 486 6.03 -17.16 -41.32
CA ILE A 486 6.94 -16.09 -40.88
C ILE A 486 6.56 -14.79 -41.58
N ILE A 487 6.65 -13.67 -40.86
CA ILE A 487 6.54 -12.32 -41.41
C ILE A 487 7.91 -11.63 -41.47
N ASP A 488 8.12 -10.87 -42.54
CA ASP A 488 9.30 -10.05 -42.81
C ASP A 488 8.94 -8.57 -42.76
N GLY A 489 9.63 -7.81 -41.92
CA GLY A 489 9.33 -6.40 -41.71
C GLY A 489 9.51 -5.54 -42.96
N ASP A 490 10.48 -5.84 -43.82
CA ASP A 490 10.93 -4.88 -44.84
C ASP A 490 10.19 -4.95 -46.19
N ASP A 491 9.40 -6.00 -46.48
CA ASP A 491 8.78 -6.21 -47.82
C ASP A 491 7.24 -6.30 -47.88
N GLY A 492 6.55 -6.58 -46.78
CA GLY A 492 5.08 -6.67 -46.73
C GLY A 492 4.48 -8.04 -47.09
N TYR A 493 5.27 -9.11 -47.07
CA TYR A 493 4.84 -10.48 -47.31
C TYR A 493 4.97 -11.36 -46.06
N ALA A 494 4.14 -12.39 -46.00
CA ALA A 494 4.30 -13.54 -45.14
C ALA A 494 4.69 -14.76 -45.99
N ARG A 495 5.45 -15.67 -45.37
CA ARG A 495 6.03 -16.86 -46.02
C ARG A 495 5.52 -18.12 -45.34
N MET A 496 4.71 -18.89 -46.07
CA MET A 496 4.22 -20.21 -45.66
C MET A 496 5.26 -21.29 -45.95
N PHE A 497 5.51 -22.18 -44.99
CA PHE A 497 6.40 -23.32 -45.10
C PHE A 497 5.68 -24.60 -44.68
N LEU A 498 5.34 -25.47 -45.63
CA LEU A 498 4.59 -26.70 -45.33
C LEU A 498 5.53 -27.82 -44.83
N GLY A 499 5.14 -28.49 -43.75
CA GLY A 499 5.97 -29.49 -43.05
C GLY A 499 6.01 -30.86 -43.73
N ASN A 500 7.19 -31.49 -43.81
CA ASN A 500 7.35 -32.83 -44.39
C ASN A 500 7.33 -33.99 -43.38
N SER A 501 7.20 -33.72 -42.06
CA SER A 501 7.37 -34.71 -40.97
C SER A 501 8.75 -35.36 -40.89
N ASP A 502 9.81 -34.64 -41.25
CA ASP A 502 11.20 -35.08 -41.09
C ASP A 502 12.14 -33.96 -40.65
N GLY A 503 11.59 -32.86 -40.10
CA GLY A 503 12.34 -31.64 -39.81
C GLY A 503 12.66 -30.79 -41.04
N SER A 504 12.15 -31.15 -42.23
CA SER A 504 12.22 -30.31 -43.42
C SER A 504 10.86 -29.72 -43.81
N PHE A 505 10.92 -28.59 -44.51
CA PHE A 505 9.80 -27.83 -45.02
C PHE A 505 9.84 -27.70 -46.56
N SER A 506 8.72 -27.27 -47.14
CA SER A 506 8.65 -26.84 -48.54
C SER A 506 9.55 -25.63 -48.83
N SER A 507 9.66 -25.26 -50.10
CA SER A 507 9.98 -23.86 -50.44
C SER A 507 8.91 -22.93 -49.88
N ALA A 508 9.29 -21.73 -49.47
CA ALA A 508 8.35 -20.69 -49.07
C ALA A 508 7.30 -20.42 -50.17
N GLU A 509 6.02 -20.32 -49.78
CA GLU A 509 4.99 -19.69 -50.60
C GLU A 509 4.68 -18.30 -50.02
N GLU A 510 4.89 -17.26 -50.83
CA GLU A 510 4.74 -15.85 -50.43
C GLU A 510 3.32 -15.36 -50.67
N PHE A 511 2.70 -14.81 -49.62
CA PHE A 511 1.40 -14.16 -49.70
C PHE A 511 1.46 -12.77 -49.05
N TYR A 512 0.67 -11.84 -49.60
CA TYR A 512 0.75 -10.42 -49.27
C TYR A 512 -0.09 -10.08 -48.04
N VAL A 513 0.50 -9.41 -47.05
CA VAL A 513 -0.14 -9.13 -45.74
C VAL A 513 -0.33 -7.64 -45.42
N ASN A 514 0.02 -6.75 -46.37
CA ASN A 514 0.14 -5.29 -46.25
C ASN A 514 1.48 -4.80 -45.64
N GLY A 515 1.59 -3.49 -45.38
CA GLY A 515 2.86 -2.76 -45.28
C GLY A 515 3.53 -2.81 -43.92
N TYR A 516 4.74 -3.39 -43.92
CA TYR A 516 5.65 -3.48 -42.77
C TYR A 516 5.03 -4.23 -41.58
N PRO A 517 4.90 -5.58 -41.70
CA PRO A 517 4.26 -6.41 -40.71
C PRO A 517 5.13 -6.58 -39.46
N THR A 518 4.53 -6.52 -38.27
CA THR A 518 5.26 -6.48 -36.97
C THR A 518 4.98 -7.69 -36.07
N SER A 519 3.77 -8.26 -36.13
CA SER A 519 3.39 -9.43 -35.34
C SER A 519 2.29 -10.21 -36.08
N ILE A 520 2.26 -11.53 -35.86
CA ILE A 520 1.33 -12.48 -36.49
C ILE A 520 0.75 -13.42 -35.44
N ALA A 521 -0.54 -13.71 -35.54
CA ALA A 521 -1.22 -14.75 -34.77
C ALA A 521 -2.14 -15.58 -35.68
N ALA A 522 -2.50 -16.78 -35.23
CA ALA A 522 -3.35 -17.73 -35.94
C ALA A 522 -4.54 -18.16 -35.07
N GLY A 523 -5.66 -18.52 -35.70
CA GLY A 523 -6.87 -18.98 -35.02
C GLY A 523 -8.01 -19.23 -35.99
N ASP A 524 -9.11 -19.82 -35.51
CA ASP A 524 -10.33 -20.02 -36.31
C ASP A 524 -11.31 -18.86 -36.00
N PHE A 525 -11.25 -17.76 -36.78
CA PHE A 525 -12.08 -16.56 -36.57
C PHE A 525 -13.45 -16.65 -37.26
N ASN A 526 -13.65 -17.67 -38.10
CA ASN A 526 -14.87 -17.89 -38.87
C ASN A 526 -15.70 -19.10 -38.37
N ASN A 527 -15.11 -19.95 -37.54
CA ASN A 527 -15.63 -21.20 -36.97
C ASN A 527 -15.92 -22.28 -38.04
N ASP A 528 -14.97 -22.55 -38.94
CA ASP A 528 -15.07 -23.64 -39.94
C ASP A 528 -14.04 -24.79 -39.78
N GLU A 529 -13.31 -24.82 -38.66
CA GLU A 529 -12.24 -25.79 -38.35
C GLU A 529 -10.97 -25.63 -39.24
N ILE A 530 -10.81 -24.50 -39.94
CA ILE A 530 -9.58 -24.10 -40.66
C ILE A 530 -8.91 -22.95 -39.89
N LEU A 531 -7.57 -22.89 -39.93
CA LEU A 531 -6.81 -21.79 -39.33
C LEU A 531 -6.70 -20.58 -40.28
N ASP A 532 -7.23 -19.46 -39.81
CA ASP A 532 -7.05 -18.12 -40.36
C ASP A 532 -5.79 -17.46 -39.76
N LEU A 533 -5.39 -16.31 -40.31
CA LEU A 533 -4.28 -15.49 -39.82
C LEU A 533 -4.68 -14.03 -39.57
N VAL A 534 -3.98 -13.41 -38.61
CA VAL A 534 -4.03 -11.96 -38.36
C VAL A 534 -2.62 -11.38 -38.24
N VAL A 535 -2.40 -10.20 -38.84
CA VAL A 535 -1.08 -9.55 -38.93
C VAL A 535 -1.18 -8.05 -38.66
N THR A 536 -0.39 -7.51 -37.74
CA THR A 536 -0.26 -6.05 -37.52
C THR A 536 0.66 -5.42 -38.56
N ASN A 537 0.23 -4.31 -39.16
CA ASN A 537 0.98 -3.60 -40.21
C ASN A 537 1.24 -2.16 -39.78
N ILE A 538 2.50 -1.86 -39.43
CA ILE A 538 2.85 -0.63 -38.70
C ILE A 538 2.71 0.63 -39.58
N TYR A 539 2.88 0.52 -40.91
CA TYR A 539 2.74 1.65 -41.84
C TYR A 539 1.31 1.89 -42.30
N ASP A 540 0.47 0.85 -42.35
CA ASP A 540 -0.96 0.99 -42.67
C ASP A 540 -1.83 1.35 -41.46
N ASN A 541 -1.26 1.31 -40.25
CA ASN A 541 -1.93 1.65 -38.98
C ASN A 541 -3.15 0.73 -38.72
N ALA A 542 -2.98 -0.55 -39.07
CA ALA A 542 -4.05 -1.52 -39.25
C ALA A 542 -3.63 -2.97 -38.94
N VAL A 543 -4.63 -3.83 -38.75
CA VAL A 543 -4.51 -5.30 -38.78
C VAL A 543 -5.05 -5.82 -40.12
N SER A 544 -4.34 -6.76 -40.73
CA SER A 544 -4.83 -7.58 -41.84
C SER A 544 -5.36 -8.90 -41.31
N VAL A 545 -6.57 -9.29 -41.71
CA VAL A 545 -7.18 -10.60 -41.45
C VAL A 545 -7.15 -11.40 -42.76
N LEU A 546 -6.66 -12.64 -42.74
CA LEU A 546 -6.57 -13.51 -43.91
C LEU A 546 -7.25 -14.85 -43.61
N ILE A 547 -8.32 -15.15 -44.36
CA ILE A 547 -9.13 -16.36 -44.13
C ILE A 547 -8.49 -17.57 -44.78
N GLY A 548 -8.36 -18.67 -44.03
CA GLY A 548 -7.73 -19.90 -44.48
C GLY A 548 -8.55 -20.65 -45.53
N LEU A 549 -7.87 -21.26 -46.50
CA LEU A 549 -8.51 -22.06 -47.56
C LEU A 549 -8.29 -23.57 -47.39
N GLY A 550 -7.74 -24.00 -46.23
CA GLY A 550 -7.60 -25.41 -45.85
C GLY A 550 -6.55 -26.18 -46.65
N ASN A 551 -5.53 -25.48 -47.15
CA ASN A 551 -4.49 -26.01 -48.03
C ASN A 551 -3.14 -25.28 -47.90
N GLY A 552 -2.91 -24.54 -46.81
CA GLY A 552 -1.76 -23.65 -46.65
C GLY A 552 -1.84 -22.31 -47.41
N THR A 553 -2.98 -21.98 -48.04
CA THR A 553 -3.19 -20.68 -48.71
C THR A 553 -4.38 -19.93 -48.11
N PHE A 554 -4.43 -18.61 -48.31
CA PHE A 554 -5.41 -17.71 -47.71
C PHE A 554 -6.12 -16.85 -48.78
N ASP A 555 -7.31 -16.34 -48.47
CA ASP A 555 -7.96 -15.29 -49.28
C ASP A 555 -7.28 -13.92 -49.05
N TYR A 556 -7.63 -12.93 -49.86
CA TYR A 556 -7.06 -11.58 -49.81
C TYR A 556 -7.25 -10.90 -48.44
N PRO A 557 -6.23 -10.18 -47.93
CA PRO A 557 -6.29 -9.57 -46.60
C PRO A 557 -7.40 -8.52 -46.50
N LEU A 558 -8.25 -8.68 -45.47
CA LEU A 558 -9.23 -7.68 -45.06
C LEU A 558 -8.63 -6.80 -43.95
N THR A 559 -8.52 -5.51 -44.22
CA THR A 559 -7.78 -4.56 -43.37
C THR A 559 -8.69 -3.78 -42.43
N TYR A 560 -8.39 -3.85 -41.13
CA TYR A 560 -9.06 -3.13 -40.04
C TYR A 560 -8.15 -2.04 -39.47
N PRO A 561 -8.54 -0.75 -39.47
CA PRO A 561 -7.74 0.32 -38.87
C PRO A 561 -7.73 0.18 -37.35
N VAL A 562 -6.55 0.27 -36.72
CA VAL A 562 -6.40 0.06 -35.26
C VAL A 562 -5.66 1.18 -34.53
N GLY A 563 -5.22 2.24 -35.21
CA GLY A 563 -4.46 3.34 -34.59
C GLY A 563 -2.99 3.34 -34.99
N TYR A 564 -2.25 4.36 -34.56
CA TYR A 564 -0.93 4.66 -35.11
C TYR A 564 0.18 3.73 -34.59
N SER A 565 0.86 3.07 -35.54
CA SER A 565 1.91 2.08 -35.29
C SER A 565 1.50 0.88 -34.42
N PRO A 566 0.64 -0.03 -34.92
CA PRO A 566 0.39 -1.31 -34.25
C PRO A 566 1.62 -2.22 -34.29
N TYR A 567 1.88 -2.93 -33.19
CA TYR A 567 3.14 -3.65 -33.00
C TYR A 567 3.00 -5.13 -32.63
N MET A 568 2.23 -5.48 -31.59
CA MET A 568 1.96 -6.87 -31.21
C MET A 568 0.47 -7.17 -31.25
N ILE A 569 0.11 -8.38 -31.68
CA ILE A 569 -1.26 -8.90 -31.66
C ILE A 569 -1.33 -10.25 -30.94
N ILE A 570 -2.41 -10.46 -30.19
CA ILE A 570 -2.80 -11.77 -29.64
C ILE A 570 -4.28 -12.02 -29.86
N THR A 571 -4.68 -13.29 -29.73
CA THR A 571 -6.06 -13.77 -29.87
C THR A 571 -6.60 -14.23 -28.52
N GLY A 572 -7.87 -13.95 -28.23
CA GLY A 572 -8.52 -14.38 -26.99
C GLY A 572 -10.04 -14.25 -27.05
N ASP A 573 -10.75 -14.63 -26.00
CA ASP A 573 -12.18 -14.35 -25.83
C ASP A 573 -12.30 -13.23 -24.78
N PHE A 574 -12.38 -11.98 -25.23
CA PHE A 574 -12.32 -10.78 -24.37
C PHE A 574 -13.71 -10.28 -23.97
N ASN A 575 -14.78 -10.90 -24.47
CA ASN A 575 -16.17 -10.62 -24.12
C ASN A 575 -16.93 -11.84 -23.55
N ASN A 576 -16.31 -13.03 -23.48
CA ASN A 576 -16.88 -14.29 -22.99
C ASN A 576 -18.12 -14.76 -23.79
N ASP A 577 -18.09 -14.59 -25.13
CA ASP A 577 -19.12 -15.05 -26.06
C ASP A 577 -18.75 -16.31 -26.88
N THR A 578 -17.54 -16.86 -26.67
CA THR A 578 -16.96 -18.04 -27.35
C THR A 578 -16.61 -17.84 -28.83
N ILE A 579 -16.34 -16.60 -29.23
CA ILE A 579 -15.68 -16.24 -30.49
C ILE A 579 -14.23 -15.81 -30.17
N LEU A 580 -13.31 -15.94 -31.13
CA LEU A 580 -11.98 -15.35 -31.00
C LEU A 580 -12.00 -13.88 -31.41
N ASP A 581 -11.65 -13.03 -30.45
CA ASP A 581 -11.36 -11.60 -30.56
C ASP A 581 -9.85 -11.36 -30.74
N LEU A 582 -9.48 -10.13 -31.11
CA LEU A 582 -8.08 -9.69 -31.25
C LEU A 582 -7.76 -8.61 -30.23
N ALA A 583 -6.57 -8.63 -29.62
CA ALA A 583 -6.03 -7.50 -28.85
C ALA A 583 -4.67 -7.07 -29.41
N VAL A 584 -4.48 -5.76 -29.59
CA VAL A 584 -3.37 -5.17 -30.35
C VAL A 584 -2.70 -4.03 -29.58
N THR A 585 -1.38 -4.04 -29.42
CA THR A 585 -0.64 -2.87 -28.88
C THR A 585 -0.41 -1.83 -29.96
N VAL A 586 -0.64 -0.56 -29.61
CA VAL A 586 -0.57 0.59 -30.53
C VAL A 586 0.43 1.61 -29.97
N GLN A 587 1.62 1.65 -30.57
CA GLN A 587 2.78 2.32 -29.97
C GLN A 587 2.66 3.84 -29.87
N VAL A 588 2.12 4.51 -30.88
CA VAL A 588 2.05 5.98 -30.89
C VAL A 588 0.84 6.49 -30.11
N ASP A 589 -0.24 5.71 -30.08
CA ASP A 589 -1.48 6.05 -29.36
C ASP A 589 -1.46 5.61 -27.88
N ASN A 590 -0.40 4.93 -27.43
CA ASN A 590 -0.17 4.47 -26.05
C ASN A 590 -1.26 3.53 -25.50
N SER A 591 -1.89 2.74 -26.39
CA SER A 591 -3.11 1.99 -26.10
C SER A 591 -2.99 0.50 -26.40
N VAL A 592 -3.93 -0.27 -25.85
CA VAL A 592 -4.33 -1.57 -26.41
C VAL A 592 -5.72 -1.42 -27.02
N ASN A 593 -5.83 -1.86 -28.26
CA ASN A 593 -7.06 -1.77 -29.04
C ASN A 593 -7.57 -3.19 -29.34
N VAL A 594 -8.82 -3.46 -28.97
CA VAL A 594 -9.45 -4.78 -29.02
C VAL A 594 -10.57 -4.80 -30.04
N LEU A 595 -10.54 -5.81 -30.92
CA LEU A 595 -11.45 -5.98 -32.04
C LEU A 595 -12.29 -7.23 -31.79
N LEU A 596 -13.57 -7.04 -31.49
CA LEU A 596 -14.47 -8.14 -31.18
C LEU A 596 -14.88 -8.91 -32.44
N GLY A 597 -14.87 -10.25 -32.38
CA GLY A 597 -15.20 -11.12 -33.50
C GLY A 597 -16.71 -11.17 -33.82
N ASN A 598 -17.05 -11.51 -35.06
CA ASN A 598 -18.45 -11.74 -35.48
C ASN A 598 -18.71 -13.18 -35.97
N LYS A 599 -17.82 -14.13 -35.63
CA LYS A 599 -17.90 -15.57 -35.97
C LYS A 599 -18.05 -15.87 -37.47
N ASN A 600 -17.39 -15.07 -38.29
CA ASN A 600 -17.47 -15.14 -39.75
C ASN A 600 -16.19 -14.59 -40.44
N GLY A 601 -15.07 -14.51 -39.71
CA GLY A 601 -13.84 -13.90 -40.20
C GLY A 601 -13.85 -12.37 -40.27
N THR A 602 -14.87 -11.70 -39.70
CA THR A 602 -14.96 -10.23 -39.65
C THR A 602 -15.07 -9.72 -38.23
N PHE A 603 -14.49 -8.55 -37.97
CA PHE A 603 -14.40 -7.92 -36.65
C PHE A 603 -15.21 -6.61 -36.57
N GLN A 604 -15.50 -6.18 -35.35
CA GLN A 604 -16.13 -4.89 -35.02
C GLN A 604 -15.09 -3.75 -35.04
N ASP A 605 -15.55 -2.50 -34.97
CA ASP A 605 -14.66 -1.33 -34.77
C ASP A 605 -13.90 -1.48 -33.44
N PRO A 606 -12.61 -1.08 -33.36
CA PRO A 606 -11.79 -1.32 -32.18
C PRO A 606 -12.25 -0.54 -30.94
N VAL A 607 -12.38 -1.25 -29.82
CA VAL A 607 -12.47 -0.67 -28.47
C VAL A 607 -11.05 -0.33 -28.01
N SER A 608 -10.81 0.91 -27.60
CA SER A 608 -9.48 1.40 -27.22
C SER A 608 -9.40 1.70 -25.72
N SER A 609 -8.42 1.10 -25.04
CA SER A 609 -8.05 1.41 -23.65
C SER A 609 -6.61 1.91 -23.60
N TYR A 610 -6.35 2.97 -22.81
CA TYR A 610 -4.98 3.39 -22.51
C TYR A 610 -4.21 2.26 -21.82
N ALA A 611 -2.91 2.11 -22.14
CA ALA A 611 -2.09 1.00 -21.65
C ALA A 611 -0.82 1.47 -20.93
N THR A 612 0.14 2.02 -21.66
CA THR A 612 1.39 2.58 -21.13
C THR A 612 2.08 3.39 -22.23
N TYR A 613 3.21 4.04 -21.93
CA TYR A 613 3.98 4.74 -22.95
C TYR A 613 4.64 3.77 -23.94
N TYR A 614 4.28 3.83 -25.22
CA TYR A 614 4.87 3.03 -26.30
C TYR A 614 4.82 1.50 -26.08
N PRO A 615 3.62 0.88 -25.99
CA PRO A 615 3.46 -0.54 -25.68
C PRO A 615 4.01 -1.46 -26.79
N THR A 616 4.85 -2.43 -26.39
CA THR A 616 5.60 -3.31 -27.29
C THR A 616 5.31 -4.81 -27.12
N TYR A 617 4.79 -5.24 -25.97
CA TYR A 617 4.48 -6.66 -25.73
C TYR A 617 3.13 -6.83 -25.01
N LEU A 618 2.47 -7.97 -25.24
CA LEU A 618 1.10 -8.24 -24.81
C LEU A 618 0.90 -9.73 -24.45
N VAL A 619 0.23 -10.01 -23.33
CA VAL A 619 -0.17 -11.37 -22.92
C VAL A 619 -1.57 -11.33 -22.28
N SER A 620 -2.43 -12.29 -22.61
CA SER A 620 -3.76 -12.45 -22.01
C SER A 620 -3.79 -13.55 -20.94
N GLY A 621 -4.67 -13.41 -19.95
CA GLY A 621 -4.86 -14.40 -18.90
C GLY A 621 -5.93 -13.99 -17.88
N TYR A 622 -6.34 -14.91 -17.01
CA TYR A 622 -7.22 -14.60 -15.89
C TYR A 622 -6.35 -14.11 -14.71
N PHE A 623 -5.92 -12.85 -14.72
CA PHE A 623 -4.92 -12.32 -13.77
C PHE A 623 -5.53 -11.94 -12.41
N ASN A 624 -6.78 -11.48 -12.37
CA ASN A 624 -7.54 -11.20 -11.14
C ASN A 624 -8.41 -12.38 -10.64
N ASN A 625 -8.48 -13.48 -11.40
CA ASN A 625 -9.30 -14.67 -11.13
C ASN A 625 -10.84 -14.44 -11.12
N ASP A 626 -11.34 -13.38 -11.77
CA ASP A 626 -12.76 -12.98 -11.77
C ASP A 626 -13.61 -13.61 -12.90
N THR A 627 -13.02 -14.53 -13.67
CA THR A 627 -13.55 -15.24 -14.87
C THR A 627 -13.63 -14.43 -16.17
N LYS A 628 -13.09 -13.21 -16.21
CA LYS A 628 -12.88 -12.44 -17.46
C LYS A 628 -11.42 -12.49 -17.91
N LEU A 629 -11.19 -12.31 -19.20
CA LEU A 629 -9.83 -12.32 -19.75
C LEU A 629 -9.17 -10.94 -19.59
N ASP A 630 -8.17 -10.86 -18.72
CA ASP A 630 -7.34 -9.67 -18.47
C ASP A 630 -6.12 -9.62 -19.42
N LEU A 631 -5.38 -8.51 -19.42
CA LEU A 631 -4.17 -8.29 -20.22
C LEU A 631 -2.99 -7.79 -19.38
N ILE A 632 -1.78 -8.24 -19.72
CA ILE A 632 -0.51 -7.62 -19.32
C ILE A 632 0.11 -6.95 -20.55
N VAL A 633 0.52 -5.68 -20.39
CA VAL A 633 1.16 -4.87 -21.41
C VAL A 633 2.54 -4.40 -20.93
N VAL A 634 3.54 -4.45 -21.80
CA VAL A 634 4.92 -4.06 -21.49
C VAL A 634 5.43 -3.05 -22.52
N SER A 635 6.21 -2.07 -22.08
CA SER A 635 6.94 -1.11 -22.92
C SER A 635 8.43 -1.44 -22.97
N THR A 636 9.12 -1.03 -24.04
CA THR A 636 10.60 -0.99 -24.08
C THR A 636 11.20 0.26 -23.42
N TYR A 637 10.36 1.19 -22.93
CA TYR A 637 10.78 2.49 -22.39
C TYR A 637 10.39 2.72 -20.93
N ASP A 638 9.47 1.93 -20.37
CA ASP A 638 9.06 1.99 -18.97
C ASP A 638 9.78 0.90 -18.15
N ASP A 639 10.19 1.20 -16.91
CA ASP A 639 10.77 0.23 -15.98
C ASP A 639 9.74 -0.77 -15.38
N TYR A 640 8.50 -0.76 -15.90
CA TYR A 640 7.31 -1.40 -15.32
C TYR A 640 6.43 -2.09 -16.37
N LEU A 641 5.55 -2.98 -15.90
CA LEU A 641 4.49 -3.60 -16.70
C LEU A 641 3.12 -3.08 -16.22
N THR A 642 2.20 -2.85 -17.16
CA THR A 642 0.80 -2.53 -16.85
C THR A 642 -0.04 -3.80 -16.87
N VAL A 643 -0.93 -3.95 -15.89
CA VAL A 643 -2.05 -4.89 -15.96
C VAL A 643 -3.31 -4.09 -16.31
N LEU A 644 -4.05 -4.55 -17.31
CA LEU A 644 -5.33 -4.01 -17.72
C LEU A 644 -6.41 -5.05 -17.42
N PHE A 645 -7.35 -4.70 -16.55
CA PHE A 645 -8.39 -5.65 -16.12
C PHE A 645 -9.59 -5.64 -17.07
N GLY A 646 -10.05 -6.82 -17.46
CA GLY A 646 -11.13 -6.98 -18.42
C GLY A 646 -12.48 -6.52 -17.86
N ASN A 647 -13.26 -5.81 -18.68
CA ASN A 647 -14.65 -5.49 -18.36
C ASN A 647 -15.66 -6.51 -18.93
N ASN A 648 -15.19 -7.49 -19.71
CA ASN A 648 -16.01 -8.50 -20.39
C ASN A 648 -16.94 -7.91 -21.49
N ASP A 649 -16.52 -6.80 -22.10
CA ASP A 649 -17.18 -6.15 -23.23
C ASP A 649 -16.18 -5.68 -24.31
N GLY A 650 -14.95 -6.21 -24.28
CA GLY A 650 -13.82 -5.75 -25.10
C GLY A 650 -13.11 -4.50 -24.56
N SER A 651 -13.64 -3.81 -23.56
CA SER A 651 -12.93 -2.72 -22.88
C SER A 651 -12.14 -3.22 -21.67
N PHE A 652 -11.14 -2.44 -21.29
CA PHE A 652 -10.31 -2.70 -20.10
C PHE A 652 -10.24 -1.46 -19.23
N GLY A 653 -10.32 -1.67 -17.91
CA GLY A 653 -10.02 -0.63 -16.94
C GLY A 653 -8.51 -0.37 -16.86
N SER A 654 -8.15 0.91 -16.84
CA SER A 654 -6.84 1.34 -16.32
C SER A 654 -6.78 1.09 -14.80
N PRO A 655 -5.58 0.97 -14.21
CA PRO A 655 -5.40 1.10 -12.77
C PRO A 655 -5.70 2.56 -12.35
N ASP A 656 -6.91 2.79 -11.84
CA ASP A 656 -7.50 4.05 -11.33
C ASP A 656 -7.09 5.35 -12.09
N GLU A 657 -7.96 5.80 -13.00
CA GLU A 657 -7.76 6.95 -13.89
C GLU A 657 -7.78 8.35 -13.20
N ASP A 658 -7.54 8.42 -11.88
CA ASP A 658 -7.75 9.61 -11.04
C ASP A 658 -6.44 10.25 -10.52
N GLN A 659 -5.29 10.03 -11.20
CA GLN A 659 -4.05 10.74 -10.88
C GLN A 659 -3.15 11.08 -12.09
N TYR A 660 -3.44 12.21 -12.76
CA TYR A 660 -2.42 12.95 -13.50
C TYR A 660 -1.65 13.88 -12.56
N ASP A 661 -0.68 13.32 -11.83
CA ASP A 661 0.42 14.08 -11.22
C ASP A 661 1.75 13.68 -11.88
N TYR A 662 2.70 14.61 -11.94
CA TYR A 662 3.93 14.47 -12.73
C TYR A 662 5.15 14.08 -11.87
N ASP A 663 4.95 13.11 -10.95
CA ASP A 663 6.01 12.41 -10.22
C ASP A 663 5.44 11.15 -9.49
N VAL A 664 6.35 10.30 -8.99
CA VAL A 664 6.13 9.08 -8.17
C VAL A 664 5.87 7.77 -8.93
N GLU A 665 6.78 6.81 -8.70
CA GLU A 665 6.69 5.41 -9.14
C GLU A 665 5.61 4.63 -8.38
N SER A 666 4.70 3.94 -9.09
CA SER A 666 3.87 2.85 -8.54
C SER A 666 4.05 1.57 -9.37
N LYS A 667 3.86 0.39 -8.76
CA LYS A 667 4.27 -0.91 -9.33
C LYS A 667 3.16 -1.94 -9.22
N ALA A 668 2.71 -2.47 -10.36
CA ALA A 668 1.82 -3.63 -10.44
C ALA A 668 2.64 -4.93 -10.59
N SER A 669 2.25 -6.02 -9.90
CA SER A 669 2.96 -7.32 -9.96
C SER A 669 2.11 -8.50 -9.46
N ILE A 670 1.20 -9.01 -10.30
CA ILE A 670 0.37 -10.23 -10.09
C ILE A 670 0.27 -10.90 -11.49
N VAL A 671 0.79 -12.10 -11.81
CA VAL A 671 0.73 -13.46 -11.23
C VAL A 671 -0.59 -14.19 -11.52
N ALA A 672 -0.62 -15.02 -12.58
CA ALA A 672 -1.71 -15.96 -12.87
C ALA A 672 -1.32 -17.43 -12.67
N SER A 673 -2.34 -18.27 -12.45
CA SER A 673 -2.26 -19.73 -12.31
C SER A 673 -2.02 -20.45 -13.65
N ASN A 674 -1.56 -21.71 -13.76
CA ASN A 674 -1.36 -22.80 -12.78
C ASN A 674 -0.03 -23.55 -13.04
N GLU A 675 0.41 -24.38 -12.09
CA GLU A 675 1.55 -25.32 -12.19
C GLU A 675 2.95 -24.74 -12.55
N VAL A 676 3.24 -23.47 -12.26
CA VAL A 676 4.65 -23.03 -12.07
C VAL A 676 4.85 -22.35 -10.73
N LEU A 677 5.47 -23.08 -9.79
CA LEU A 677 5.85 -22.60 -8.46
C LEU A 677 7.14 -21.75 -8.51
N TYR A 678 7.06 -20.60 -9.17
CA TYR A 678 8.03 -19.52 -9.02
C TYR A 678 7.84 -18.78 -7.69
N GLN A 679 8.85 -17.99 -7.31
CA GLN A 679 8.92 -17.32 -6.01
C GLN A 679 7.69 -16.43 -5.77
N VAL A 680 6.93 -16.65 -4.68
CA VAL A 680 6.17 -15.54 -4.09
C VAL A 680 7.11 -14.77 -3.16
N LYS A 681 8.06 -14.10 -3.80
CA LYS A 681 8.84 -13.02 -3.20
C LYS A 681 8.21 -11.72 -3.66
N GLU A 682 7.23 -11.23 -2.90
CA GLU A 682 6.71 -9.89 -3.16
C GLU A 682 7.78 -8.85 -2.81
N ILE A 683 7.90 -7.82 -3.66
CA ILE A 683 8.90 -6.76 -3.55
C ILE A 683 8.19 -5.40 -3.49
N VAL A 684 7.53 -5.16 -2.36
CA VAL A 684 6.83 -3.89 -2.11
C VAL A 684 7.85 -2.76 -2.05
N THR A 685 7.63 -1.69 -2.82
CA THR A 685 8.46 -0.47 -2.75
C THR A 685 7.90 0.47 -1.69
N VAL A 686 8.78 0.93 -0.81
CA VAL A 686 8.48 1.80 0.34
C VAL A 686 9.38 3.05 0.36
N GLY A 687 10.18 3.26 -0.68
CA GLY A 687 11.09 4.41 -0.79
C GLY A 687 12.38 4.28 0.03
N TYR A 688 13.23 5.31 -0.03
CA TYR A 688 14.63 5.24 0.39
C TYR A 688 14.88 4.90 1.87
N SER A 689 15.60 3.78 2.06
CA SER A 689 16.10 3.25 3.33
C SER A 689 15.00 2.86 4.34
N PRO A 690 14.24 1.78 4.10
CA PRO A 690 13.42 1.17 5.13
C PRO A 690 14.31 0.55 6.23
N THR A 691 14.06 0.92 7.49
CA THR A 691 14.93 0.59 8.64
C THR A 691 14.37 -0.51 9.54
N ALA A 692 13.07 -0.45 9.85
CA ALA A 692 12.36 -1.45 10.62
C ALA A 692 11.05 -1.85 9.90
N VAL A 693 10.55 -3.04 10.21
CA VAL A 693 9.26 -3.56 9.73
C VAL A 693 8.59 -4.35 10.84
N LEU A 694 7.26 -4.26 10.93
CA LEU A 694 6.39 -5.08 11.77
C LEU A 694 5.31 -5.72 10.89
N VAL A 695 4.83 -6.90 11.29
CA VAL A 695 3.72 -7.64 10.65
C VAL A 695 2.60 -7.77 11.67
N THR A 696 1.39 -7.33 11.34
CA THR A 696 0.21 -7.40 12.22
C THR A 696 -1.05 -7.03 11.44
N ASP A 697 -2.19 -7.60 11.80
CA ASP A 697 -3.50 -7.02 11.50
C ASP A 697 -3.58 -5.61 12.14
N LEU A 698 -3.85 -4.57 11.34
CA LEU A 698 -4.05 -3.18 11.77
C LEU A 698 -5.52 -2.75 11.73
N ASN A 699 -6.31 -3.32 10.82
CA ASN A 699 -7.65 -2.85 10.47
C ASN A 699 -8.79 -3.73 11.04
N ASN A 700 -8.43 -4.90 11.60
CA ASN A 700 -9.28 -5.96 12.14
C ASN A 700 -10.16 -6.70 11.10
N ASP A 701 -9.73 -6.76 9.83
CA ASP A 701 -10.34 -7.62 8.79
C ASP A 701 -9.87 -9.09 8.87
N GLY A 702 -8.75 -9.35 9.54
CA GLY A 702 -8.16 -10.67 9.75
C GLY A 702 -6.96 -10.99 8.85
N HIS A 703 -6.48 -10.06 8.02
CA HIS A 703 -5.27 -10.18 7.21
C HIS A 703 -4.07 -9.54 7.92
N SER A 704 -2.83 -9.94 7.60
CA SER A 704 -1.63 -9.27 8.15
C SER A 704 -1.16 -8.12 7.27
N ASP A 705 -1.12 -6.93 7.86
CA ASP A 705 -0.59 -5.70 7.27
C ASP A 705 0.88 -5.48 7.66
N LEU A 706 1.54 -4.51 7.02
CA LEU A 706 2.90 -4.08 7.38
C LEU A 706 2.94 -2.64 7.91
N ILE A 707 3.77 -2.42 8.93
CA ILE A 707 4.25 -1.10 9.36
C ILE A 707 5.73 -1.01 8.99
N VAL A 708 6.15 0.03 8.27
CA VAL A 708 7.54 0.19 7.80
C VAL A 708 8.07 1.60 8.08
N THR A 709 9.21 1.75 8.76
CA THR A 709 9.87 3.05 8.95
C THR A 709 10.84 3.36 7.82
N VAL A 710 10.75 4.54 7.19
CA VAL A 710 11.53 4.89 5.99
C VAL A 710 12.42 6.10 6.27
N SER A 711 13.72 5.86 6.47
CA SER A 711 14.60 6.83 7.15
C SER A 711 15.00 8.04 6.30
N TYR A 712 15.00 7.94 4.96
CA TYR A 712 15.20 9.12 4.11
C TYR A 712 13.88 9.76 3.66
N GLY A 713 12.78 8.99 3.58
CA GLY A 713 11.43 9.54 3.37
C GLY A 713 10.92 10.36 4.56
N SER A 714 11.42 10.10 5.77
CA SER A 714 10.92 10.70 7.03
C SER A 714 9.43 10.43 7.25
N VAL A 715 9.05 9.16 7.01
CA VAL A 715 7.68 8.65 7.11
C VAL A 715 7.64 7.28 7.78
N VAL A 716 6.48 6.94 8.34
CA VAL A 716 6.03 5.54 8.46
C VAL A 716 5.08 5.25 7.32
N ILE A 717 5.30 4.13 6.65
CA ILE A 717 4.40 3.58 5.65
C ILE A 717 3.61 2.42 6.25
N ILE A 718 2.32 2.40 5.96
CA ILE A 718 1.36 1.34 6.26
C ILE A 718 0.95 0.69 4.95
N LEU A 719 0.91 -0.65 4.93
CA LEU A 719 0.54 -1.44 3.76
C LEU A 719 -0.54 -2.45 4.18
N PHE A 720 -1.76 -2.32 3.64
CA PHE A 720 -2.85 -3.25 3.94
C PHE A 720 -2.78 -4.52 3.10
N GLY A 721 -2.81 -5.68 3.78
CA GLY A 721 -2.66 -7.00 3.18
C GLY A 721 -3.97 -7.53 2.59
N THR A 722 -3.89 -8.23 1.46
CA THR A 722 -5.06 -8.83 0.81
C THR A 722 -5.51 -10.15 1.43
N GLY A 723 -4.76 -10.69 2.39
CA GLY A 723 -4.89 -12.07 2.83
C GLY A 723 -4.37 -13.11 1.83
N TYR A 724 -3.67 -12.69 0.76
CA TYR A 724 -3.03 -13.58 -0.22
C TYR A 724 -1.53 -13.33 -0.37
N GLY A 725 -0.91 -12.60 0.57
CA GLY A 725 0.50 -12.22 0.48
C GLY A 725 0.79 -11.18 -0.61
N GLN A 726 -0.08 -10.18 -0.69
CA GLN A 726 0.01 -8.98 -1.54
C GLN A 726 -0.50 -7.77 -0.74
N PHE A 727 -0.12 -6.55 -1.12
CA PHE A 727 -0.62 -5.33 -0.49
C PHE A 727 -1.32 -4.39 -1.48
N THR A 728 -2.57 -4.00 -1.19
CA THR A 728 -3.43 -3.21 -2.10
C THR A 728 -3.51 -1.73 -1.78
N GLN A 729 -3.27 -1.33 -0.53
CA GLN A 729 -3.38 0.07 -0.12
C GLN A 729 -2.17 0.52 0.70
N GLN A 730 -1.57 1.63 0.29
CA GLN A 730 -0.42 2.23 0.97
C GLN A 730 -0.78 3.60 1.55
N TYR A 731 -0.67 3.74 2.88
CA TYR A 731 -0.73 5.04 3.55
C TYR A 731 0.67 5.48 4.00
N SER A 732 0.97 6.76 3.89
CA SER A 732 2.25 7.35 4.29
C SER A 732 2.01 8.47 5.29
N TYR A 733 2.60 8.36 6.48
CA TYR A 733 2.43 9.31 7.57
C TYR A 733 3.75 10.00 7.89
N PRO A 734 3.81 11.34 7.90
CA PRO A 734 5.04 12.09 8.18
C PRO A 734 5.50 11.89 9.63
N THR A 735 6.81 11.71 9.79
CA THR A 735 7.50 11.69 11.08
C THR A 735 8.51 12.83 11.16
N GLY A 736 9.23 12.93 12.28
CA GLY A 736 10.51 13.65 12.27
C GLY A 736 11.54 12.93 11.39
N SER A 737 12.62 13.64 11.08
CA SER A 737 13.71 13.18 10.21
C SER A 737 14.44 11.95 10.76
N TYR A 738 14.70 10.98 9.87
CA TYR A 738 15.39 9.72 10.15
C TYR A 738 14.67 8.80 11.18
N PRO A 739 13.44 8.34 10.88
CA PRO A 739 12.76 7.31 11.67
C PRO A 739 13.58 6.02 11.71
N SER A 740 13.84 5.52 12.92
CA SER A 740 14.86 4.51 13.22
C SER A 740 14.31 3.23 13.88
N PHE A 741 13.20 3.35 14.60
CA PHE A 741 12.55 2.26 15.33
C PHE A 741 11.07 2.60 15.53
N VAL A 742 10.20 1.59 15.61
CA VAL A 742 8.74 1.73 15.78
C VAL A 742 8.19 0.66 16.71
N ILE A 743 7.14 1.01 17.46
CA ILE A 743 6.38 0.10 18.33
C ILE A 743 4.87 0.36 18.17
N TYR A 744 4.05 -0.70 18.33
CA TYR A 744 2.62 -0.72 18.03
C TYR A 744 1.79 -1.15 19.26
N GLN A 745 1.31 -0.19 20.05
CA GLN A 745 0.62 -0.41 21.33
C GLN A 745 -0.46 0.66 21.60
N ASP A 746 -1.41 0.37 22.49
CA ASP A 746 -2.53 1.27 22.82
C ASP A 746 -2.09 2.32 23.86
N PHE A 747 -1.59 3.47 23.40
CA PHE A 747 -1.06 4.54 24.27
C PHE A 747 -2.17 5.43 24.86
N ASN A 748 -3.37 5.40 24.29
CA ASN A 748 -4.49 6.24 24.71
C ASN A 748 -5.57 5.50 25.53
N ASN A 749 -5.55 4.17 25.57
CA ASN A 749 -6.50 3.25 26.24
C ASN A 749 -7.94 3.28 25.66
N ASP A 750 -8.09 3.52 24.34
CA ASP A 750 -9.35 3.35 23.60
C ASP A 750 -9.52 1.95 22.96
N LYS A 751 -8.52 1.07 23.14
CA LYS A 751 -8.40 -0.30 22.61
C LYS A 751 -8.12 -0.40 21.12
N LYS A 752 -7.76 0.71 20.49
CA LYS A 752 -7.10 0.74 19.18
C LYS A 752 -5.60 0.83 19.42
N ARG A 753 -4.82 0.32 18.48
CA ARG A 753 -3.36 0.33 18.60
C ARG A 753 -2.81 1.58 17.91
N ASP A 754 -1.90 2.24 18.61
CA ASP A 754 -1.20 3.44 18.19
C ASP A 754 0.25 3.09 17.81
N LEU A 755 0.94 4.03 17.16
CA LEU A 755 2.37 3.91 16.84
C LEU A 755 3.20 4.93 17.60
N ALA A 756 4.40 4.52 18.04
CA ALA A 756 5.45 5.45 18.50
C ALA A 756 6.76 5.19 17.75
N VAL A 757 7.39 6.25 17.25
CA VAL A 757 8.51 6.22 16.29
C VAL A 757 9.66 7.11 16.77
N SER A 758 10.92 6.67 16.70
CA SER A 758 12.10 7.50 17.06
C SER A 758 12.78 8.17 15.87
N ASN A 759 12.87 9.50 15.91
CA ASN A 759 13.38 10.33 14.81
C ASN A 759 14.82 10.80 15.12
N GLY A 760 15.80 10.10 14.55
CA GLY A 760 17.20 10.21 14.95
C GLY A 760 17.88 11.54 14.65
N ASN A 761 17.42 12.31 13.65
CA ASN A 761 18.02 13.60 13.29
C ASN A 761 17.35 14.79 14.00
N ASP A 762 16.02 14.74 14.17
CA ASP A 762 15.26 15.86 14.76
C ASP A 762 15.25 15.84 16.29
N ASN A 763 15.66 14.72 16.91
CA ASN A 763 15.73 14.56 18.37
C ASN A 763 14.34 14.51 19.02
N THR A 764 13.41 13.87 18.31
CA THR A 764 12.00 13.73 18.68
C THR A 764 11.54 12.28 18.61
N ILE A 765 10.42 11.99 19.24
CA ILE A 765 9.58 10.85 18.88
C ILE A 765 8.28 11.36 18.26
N THR A 766 7.70 10.59 17.33
CA THR A 766 6.39 10.83 16.75
C THR A 766 5.41 9.77 17.23
N ILE A 767 4.24 10.18 17.70
CA ILE A 767 3.12 9.33 18.09
C ILE A 767 2.00 9.47 17.06
N LEU A 768 1.46 8.36 16.57
CA LEU A 768 0.35 8.32 15.64
C LEU A 768 -0.78 7.52 16.29
N TYR A 769 -1.86 8.20 16.66
CA TYR A 769 -2.99 7.55 17.34
C TYR A 769 -3.92 6.87 16.32
N GLY A 770 -4.28 5.61 16.56
CA GLY A 770 -5.09 4.82 15.64
C GLY A 770 -6.56 5.23 15.59
N TYR A 771 -7.18 4.94 14.44
CA TYR A 771 -8.64 4.81 14.31
C TYR A 771 -9.10 3.34 14.38
N GLY A 772 -8.19 2.36 14.41
CA GLY A 772 -8.47 0.93 14.62
C GLY A 772 -8.87 0.15 13.36
N ASP A 773 -8.88 0.87 12.25
CA ASP A 773 -9.06 0.49 10.84
C ASP A 773 -7.70 0.61 10.09
N GLY A 774 -6.59 0.58 10.84
CA GLY A 774 -5.24 0.83 10.35
C GLY A 774 -4.93 2.26 9.88
N ILE A 775 -5.90 3.17 9.90
CA ILE A 775 -5.70 4.60 9.60
C ILE A 775 -5.30 5.32 10.90
N PHE A 776 -4.40 6.29 10.81
CA PHE A 776 -3.91 7.06 11.95
C PHE A 776 -4.31 8.55 11.90
N ARG A 777 -4.41 9.15 13.09
CA ARG A 777 -4.62 10.59 13.33
C ARG A 777 -3.38 11.40 12.93
N VAL A 778 -3.52 12.73 12.95
CA VAL A 778 -2.41 13.68 12.81
C VAL A 778 -1.25 13.28 13.76
N PRO A 779 0.00 13.15 13.27
CA PRO A 779 1.12 12.75 14.11
C PRO A 779 1.48 13.82 15.15
N LEU A 780 1.49 13.45 16.44
CA LEU A 780 2.00 14.32 17.51
C LEU A 780 3.50 14.08 17.71
N THR A 781 4.28 15.14 17.91
CA THR A 781 5.74 15.04 18.02
C THR A 781 6.24 15.58 19.36
N TYR A 782 7.05 14.79 20.06
CA TYR A 782 7.59 15.10 21.39
C TYR A 782 9.12 15.15 21.37
N SER A 783 9.70 16.23 21.88
CA SER A 783 11.16 16.38 21.99
C SER A 783 11.75 15.48 23.07
N VAL A 784 12.85 14.79 22.75
CA VAL A 784 13.57 13.86 23.64
C VAL A 784 15.06 14.21 23.70
N GLY A 785 15.95 13.27 24.01
CA GLY A 785 17.40 13.49 23.94
C GLY A 785 17.94 13.45 22.50
N VAL A 786 19.25 13.61 22.35
CA VAL A 786 19.89 13.75 21.03
C VAL A 786 20.11 12.38 20.38
N ALA A 787 19.59 12.22 19.17
CA ALA A 787 19.49 10.97 18.42
C ALA A 787 18.80 9.81 19.19
N PRO A 788 17.46 9.86 19.35
CA PRO A 788 16.70 8.70 19.82
C PRO A 788 16.77 7.57 18.80
N ASN A 789 17.02 6.33 19.25
CA ASN A 789 17.23 5.18 18.36
C ASN A 789 16.52 3.89 18.80
N PHE A 790 16.06 3.79 20.05
CA PHE A 790 15.31 2.64 20.55
C PHE A 790 14.25 3.12 21.55
N LEU A 791 13.06 2.51 21.51
CA LEU A 791 11.99 2.73 22.47
C LEU A 791 11.65 1.41 23.17
N VAL A 792 11.22 1.49 24.43
CA VAL A 792 10.38 0.47 25.07
C VAL A 792 9.14 1.14 25.66
N SER A 793 8.04 0.40 25.72
CA SER A 793 6.74 0.84 26.27
C SER A 793 6.27 -0.11 27.36
N ALA A 794 5.72 0.47 28.42
CA ALA A 794 5.35 -0.21 29.65
C ALA A 794 4.58 0.75 30.56
N ASP A 795 3.88 0.23 31.56
CA ASP A 795 3.35 1.04 32.66
C ASP A 795 4.46 1.26 33.70
N PHE A 796 5.06 2.46 33.75
CA PHE A 796 6.14 2.79 34.70
C PHE A 796 5.62 3.51 35.96
N ASN A 797 4.34 3.90 36.00
CA ASN A 797 3.72 4.69 37.06
C ASN A 797 2.58 3.95 37.81
N ASN A 798 2.27 2.71 37.41
CA ASN A 798 1.18 1.85 37.86
C ASN A 798 -0.25 2.44 37.71
N ASP A 799 -0.47 3.33 36.74
CA ASP A 799 -1.76 3.97 36.46
C ASP A 799 -2.55 3.32 35.30
N GLN A 800 -2.07 2.17 34.80
CA GLN A 800 -2.68 1.30 33.80
C GLN A 800 -2.80 1.92 32.40
N LYS A 801 -1.86 2.82 32.05
CA LYS A 801 -1.60 3.23 30.67
C LYS A 801 -0.13 2.95 30.32
N LEU A 802 0.21 3.16 29.04
CA LEU A 802 1.54 2.89 28.53
C LEU A 802 2.37 4.18 28.44
N ASP A 803 3.44 4.19 29.23
CA ASP A 803 4.53 5.15 29.17
C ASP A 803 5.56 4.74 28.10
N LEU A 804 6.51 5.64 27.83
CA LEU A 804 7.61 5.44 26.88
C LEU A 804 8.96 5.74 27.51
N ALA A 805 9.92 4.83 27.34
CA ALA A 805 11.33 5.08 27.58
C ALA A 805 12.10 5.05 26.26
N VAL A 806 12.93 6.08 26.01
CA VAL A 806 13.62 6.31 24.73
C VAL A 806 15.13 6.47 24.96
N ALA A 807 15.95 5.65 24.29
CA ALA A 807 17.40 5.69 24.41
C ALA A 807 18.03 6.65 23.37
N ASN A 808 18.79 7.65 23.85
CA ASN A 808 19.34 8.73 23.02
C ASN A 808 20.86 8.59 22.90
N ILE A 809 21.31 8.17 21.71
CA ILE A 809 22.66 7.63 21.52
C ILE A 809 23.75 8.70 21.47
N ASN A 810 23.41 9.96 21.14
CA ASN A 810 24.37 11.06 21.00
C ASN A 810 24.40 12.01 22.20
N SER A 811 23.33 12.13 22.99
CA SER A 811 23.34 12.93 24.23
C SER A 811 23.89 12.20 25.45
N SER A 812 24.08 10.87 25.39
CA SER A 812 24.32 10.04 26.58
C SER A 812 23.18 10.21 27.61
N THR A 813 21.94 10.07 27.17
CA THR A 813 20.74 10.12 28.03
C THR A 813 19.74 9.05 27.63
N PHE A 814 18.80 8.73 28.52
CA PHE A 814 17.49 8.22 28.11
C PHE A 814 16.40 9.20 28.53
N SER A 815 15.27 9.16 27.86
CA SER A 815 14.11 10.01 28.12
C SER A 815 12.95 9.13 28.56
N VAL A 816 12.18 9.56 29.56
CA VAL A 816 10.92 8.92 29.94
C VAL A 816 9.77 9.90 29.70
N LEU A 817 8.73 9.45 29.02
CA LEU A 817 7.51 10.20 28.75
C LEU A 817 6.34 9.43 29.36
N ILE A 818 5.62 10.07 30.26
CA ILE A 818 4.50 9.45 30.98
C ILE A 818 3.20 9.65 30.19
N GLY A 819 2.51 8.57 29.85
CA GLY A 819 1.29 8.57 29.05
C GLY A 819 0.08 8.88 29.93
N ASN A 820 -0.70 9.92 29.61
CA ASN A 820 -1.82 10.31 30.47
C ASN A 820 -3.10 9.48 30.28
N GLY A 821 -3.17 8.61 29.25
CA GLY A 821 -4.36 7.84 28.90
C GLY A 821 -5.50 8.65 28.29
N SER A 822 -5.16 9.78 27.65
CA SER A 822 -6.05 10.70 26.97
C SER A 822 -5.36 11.29 25.74
N ALA A 823 -4.66 10.42 24.99
CA ALA A 823 -3.89 10.74 23.78
C ALA A 823 -2.82 11.85 23.91
N LEU A 824 -2.22 12.02 25.11
CA LEU A 824 -1.08 12.91 25.31
C LEU A 824 -0.03 12.32 26.26
N PHE A 825 1.24 12.53 25.93
CA PHE A 825 2.37 12.30 26.84
C PHE A 825 2.76 13.57 27.59
N LEU A 826 3.25 13.41 28.83
CA LEU A 826 3.92 14.47 29.58
C LEU A 826 5.30 14.77 28.99
N SER A 827 5.80 15.99 29.21
CA SER A 827 7.12 16.44 28.75
C SER A 827 8.24 15.51 29.21
N ALA A 828 9.11 15.14 28.27
CA ALA A 828 10.14 14.11 28.47
C ALA A 828 11.12 14.41 29.62
N VAL A 829 11.15 13.54 30.61
CA VAL A 829 12.14 13.57 31.71
C VAL A 829 13.42 12.92 31.23
N ASN A 830 14.51 13.70 31.13
CA ASN A 830 15.80 13.23 30.64
C ASN A 830 16.72 12.80 31.79
N TYR A 831 17.11 11.53 31.77
CA TYR A 831 18.04 10.91 32.71
C TYR A 831 19.45 10.86 32.11
N SER A 832 20.43 11.41 32.83
CA SER A 832 21.83 11.43 32.40
C SER A 832 22.49 10.07 32.55
N LEU A 833 23.08 9.57 31.47
CA LEU A 833 23.96 8.40 31.45
C LEU A 833 25.42 8.85 31.45
N ASN A 834 26.32 7.95 31.81
CA ASN A 834 27.77 8.21 31.81
C ASN A 834 28.43 7.98 30.43
N ALA A 835 27.68 7.48 29.44
CA ALA A 835 28.15 7.14 28.09
C ALA A 835 26.98 6.93 27.11
N THR A 836 27.30 6.49 25.90
CA THR A 836 26.37 6.16 24.82
C THR A 836 25.55 4.88 25.11
N PRO A 837 24.20 4.94 25.18
CA PRO A 837 23.37 3.75 25.15
C PRO A 837 23.38 3.11 23.76
N ALA A 838 23.22 1.78 23.67
CA ALA A 838 23.14 1.05 22.40
C ALA A 838 22.01 0.02 22.29
N ALA A 839 21.37 -0.33 23.40
CA ALA A 839 20.13 -1.09 23.48
C ALA A 839 19.50 -0.83 24.86
N MET A 840 18.20 -1.03 24.99
CA MET A 840 17.45 -0.85 26.24
C MET A 840 16.32 -1.88 26.32
N ILE A 841 16.07 -2.40 27.50
CA ILE A 841 15.00 -3.36 27.82
C ILE A 841 14.35 -3.00 29.16
N THR A 842 13.11 -3.46 29.36
CA THR A 842 12.38 -3.32 30.62
C THR A 842 11.89 -4.68 31.12
N ALA A 843 11.93 -4.87 32.44
CA ALA A 843 11.39 -6.01 33.18
C ALA A 843 11.36 -5.66 34.67
N ASP A 844 10.76 -6.51 35.51
CA ASP A 844 10.96 -6.43 36.97
C ASP A 844 12.29 -7.13 37.34
N PHE A 845 13.36 -6.37 37.51
CA PHE A 845 14.68 -6.90 37.89
C PHE A 845 14.86 -6.97 39.42
N ASN A 846 13.94 -6.39 40.20
CA ASN A 846 14.02 -6.28 41.65
C ASN A 846 12.95 -7.07 42.43
N SER A 847 12.02 -7.69 41.72
CA SER A 847 10.92 -8.52 42.23
C SER A 847 9.93 -7.78 43.14
N ASP A 848 9.76 -6.47 42.97
CA ASP A 848 8.76 -5.66 43.70
C ASP A 848 7.46 -5.40 42.91
N ASN A 849 7.30 -6.05 41.75
CA ASN A 849 6.17 -5.98 40.81
C ASN A 849 6.06 -4.63 40.09
N LYS A 850 7.20 -4.04 39.74
CA LYS A 850 7.30 -2.79 38.98
C LYS A 850 8.31 -2.94 37.86
N LEU A 851 8.24 -2.06 36.87
CA LEU A 851 9.05 -2.16 35.67
C LEU A 851 10.30 -1.29 35.77
N ASP A 852 11.44 -1.96 35.87
CA ASP A 852 12.79 -1.42 35.86
C ASP A 852 13.31 -1.28 34.42
N LEU A 853 14.47 -0.64 34.24
CA LEU A 853 15.17 -0.49 32.96
C LEU A 853 16.64 -0.96 33.06
N ALA A 854 17.12 -1.61 32.00
CA ALA A 854 18.52 -1.97 31.80
C ALA A 854 19.02 -1.48 30.44
N LEU A 855 20.14 -0.74 30.43
CA LEU A 855 20.68 -0.08 29.23
C LEU A 855 22.11 -0.54 28.92
N VAL A 856 22.39 -0.90 27.66
CA VAL A 856 23.74 -1.26 27.19
C VAL A 856 24.60 -0.02 27.03
N MET A 857 25.65 0.12 27.84
CA MET A 857 26.59 1.24 27.78
C MET A 857 27.84 0.87 26.96
N LYS A 858 27.76 1.17 25.66
CA LYS A 858 28.63 0.64 24.59
C LYS A 858 30.09 1.05 24.71
N ASP A 859 30.36 2.29 25.11
CA ASP A 859 31.71 2.87 25.15
C ASP A 859 32.30 2.95 26.58
N SER A 860 31.50 2.66 27.61
CA SER A 860 31.92 2.55 29.03
C SER A 860 31.80 1.13 29.63
N TYR A 861 31.43 0.15 28.79
CA TYR A 861 31.56 -1.29 29.03
C TYR A 861 30.81 -1.86 30.25
N HIS A 862 29.62 -1.35 30.52
CA HIS A 862 28.71 -1.88 31.54
C HIS A 862 27.26 -1.88 31.04
N ILE A 863 26.36 -2.40 31.87
CA ILE A 863 24.91 -2.17 31.77
C ILE A 863 24.56 -1.18 32.86
N ALA A 864 23.90 -0.08 32.50
CA ALA A 864 23.37 0.85 33.48
C ALA A 864 22.00 0.37 33.95
N MET A 865 21.83 0.23 35.26
CA MET A 865 20.59 -0.27 35.86
C MET A 865 19.78 0.90 36.42
N PHE A 866 18.48 0.90 36.16
CA PHE A 866 17.56 1.93 36.64
C PHE A 866 16.31 1.27 37.23
N LEU A 867 16.15 1.38 38.54
CA LEU A 867 15.02 0.77 39.26
C LEU A 867 13.85 1.76 39.32
N GLY A 868 12.65 1.29 39.00
CA GLY A 868 11.43 2.10 38.98
C GLY A 868 10.72 2.06 40.33
N ASP A 869 10.44 3.21 40.94
CA ASP A 869 9.62 3.24 42.17
C ASP A 869 8.13 2.96 41.90
N GLY A 870 7.73 2.92 40.63
CA GLY A 870 6.36 2.68 40.20
C GLY A 870 5.51 3.94 40.21
N ASP A 871 6.15 5.10 40.02
CA ASP A 871 5.58 6.45 39.96
C ASP A 871 6.07 7.22 38.70
N GLY A 872 6.67 6.51 37.72
CA GLY A 872 7.33 7.09 36.55
C GLY A 872 8.77 7.59 36.80
N VAL A 873 9.27 7.50 38.04
CA VAL A 873 10.63 7.95 38.40
C VAL A 873 11.58 6.77 38.54
N PHE A 874 12.75 6.90 37.93
CA PHE A 874 13.82 5.90 37.97
C PHE A 874 14.98 6.33 38.85
N LYS A 875 15.42 5.45 39.75
CA LYS A 875 16.64 5.58 40.55
C LYS A 875 17.76 4.74 39.96
N THR A 876 18.99 5.24 39.96
CA THR A 876 20.15 4.44 39.57
C THR A 876 20.30 3.23 40.49
N GLY A 877 20.29 2.04 39.90
CA GLY A 877 20.51 0.76 40.57
C GLY A 877 22.00 0.44 40.71
N SER A 878 22.34 -0.86 40.72
CA SER A 878 23.74 -1.31 40.72
C SER A 878 24.20 -1.66 39.30
N ASP A 879 24.95 -0.76 38.66
CA ASP A 879 25.51 -0.97 37.31
C ASP A 879 26.33 -2.27 37.21
N ILE A 880 26.12 -3.01 36.13
CA ILE A 880 26.72 -4.33 35.91
C ILE A 880 27.96 -4.17 35.02
N LEU A 881 29.16 -4.41 35.56
CA LEU A 881 30.39 -4.39 34.77
C LEU A 881 30.44 -5.58 33.79
N VAL A 882 30.74 -5.29 32.51
CA VAL A 882 30.81 -6.28 31.42
C VAL A 882 32.19 -6.26 30.73
N GLU A 883 32.93 -5.16 30.82
CA GLU A 883 34.33 -4.94 30.38
C GLU A 883 34.61 -5.07 28.87
N ASN A 884 33.68 -5.60 28.06
CA ASN A 884 33.98 -6.23 26.77
C ASN A 884 33.20 -5.70 25.54
N LYS A 885 32.80 -4.42 25.58
CA LYS A 885 31.95 -3.75 24.58
C LYS A 885 30.63 -4.50 24.32
N PRO A 886 29.67 -4.41 25.26
CA PRO A 886 28.34 -4.96 25.06
C PRO A 886 27.61 -4.22 23.92
N VAL A 887 26.75 -4.94 23.18
CA VAL A 887 25.99 -4.39 22.04
C VAL A 887 24.51 -4.77 22.01
N SER A 888 24.09 -5.81 22.73
CA SER A 888 22.71 -6.31 22.78
C SER A 888 22.47 -7.01 24.13
N LEU A 889 21.20 -7.06 24.55
CA LEU A 889 20.70 -7.72 25.75
C LEU A 889 19.53 -8.64 25.41
N VAL A 890 19.40 -9.73 26.15
CA VAL A 890 18.16 -10.51 26.28
C VAL A 890 17.84 -10.64 27.77
N ALA A 891 16.57 -10.48 28.13
CA ALA A 891 16.05 -10.72 29.48
C ALA A 891 15.10 -11.93 29.45
N ALA A 892 15.33 -12.89 30.34
CA ALA A 892 14.57 -14.13 30.45
C ALA A 892 14.84 -14.81 31.81
N ASP A 893 13.99 -15.76 32.19
CA ASP A 893 14.23 -16.66 33.33
C ASP A 893 15.00 -17.91 32.82
N LEU A 894 16.31 -17.97 33.06
CA LEU A 894 17.23 -18.98 32.52
C LEU A 894 17.58 -20.10 33.51
N ASP A 895 17.28 -19.92 34.80
CA ASP A 895 17.42 -20.95 35.85
C ASP A 895 16.08 -21.45 36.45
N ARG A 896 14.95 -20.92 35.93
CA ARG A 896 13.57 -21.24 36.32
C ARG A 896 13.24 -20.88 37.78
N ASP A 897 13.95 -19.92 38.37
CA ASP A 897 13.67 -19.45 39.73
C ASP A 897 12.66 -18.28 39.82
N THR A 898 12.04 -17.92 38.69
CA THR A 898 10.99 -16.90 38.48
C THR A 898 11.45 -15.45 38.54
N LYS A 899 12.77 -15.22 38.45
CA LYS A 899 13.36 -13.89 38.33
C LYS A 899 13.90 -13.69 36.91
N ILE A 900 14.26 -12.45 36.61
CA ILE A 900 14.74 -12.08 35.28
C ILE A 900 16.28 -12.01 35.29
N ASP A 901 16.89 -12.86 34.48
CA ASP A 901 18.32 -12.91 34.20
C ASP A 901 18.66 -12.03 32.99
N LEU A 902 19.96 -11.79 32.78
CA LEU A 902 20.47 -11.03 31.64
C LEU A 902 21.53 -11.80 30.85
N VAL A 903 21.31 -11.91 29.54
CA VAL A 903 22.30 -12.32 28.53
C VAL A 903 22.89 -11.08 27.88
N VAL A 904 24.23 -11.00 27.80
CA VAL A 904 24.92 -9.79 27.32
C VAL A 904 25.87 -10.12 26.19
N VAL A 905 25.68 -9.49 25.03
CA VAL A 905 26.43 -9.80 23.79
C VAL A 905 27.69 -8.94 23.69
N ASN A 906 28.89 -9.56 23.76
CA ASN A 906 30.17 -8.85 23.86
C ASN A 906 30.95 -8.83 22.53
N ARG A 907 30.81 -7.73 21.78
CA ARG A 907 31.32 -7.63 20.40
C ARG A 907 32.85 -7.67 20.29
N ASN A 908 33.58 -7.19 21.30
CA ASN A 908 35.05 -7.19 21.27
C ASN A 908 35.66 -8.52 21.73
N ASN A 909 35.10 -9.14 22.78
CA ASN A 909 35.63 -10.39 23.34
C ASN A 909 35.20 -11.64 22.56
N ASN A 910 34.17 -11.53 21.71
CA ASN A 910 33.59 -12.66 20.97
C ASN A 910 32.95 -13.67 21.96
N SER A 911 32.22 -13.15 22.95
CA SER A 911 31.51 -13.94 23.95
C SER A 911 30.09 -13.43 24.17
N ILE A 912 29.27 -14.25 24.82
CA ILE A 912 28.16 -13.76 25.65
C ILE A 912 28.51 -13.94 27.13
N SER A 913 28.02 -13.04 27.97
CA SER A 913 28.06 -13.17 29.43
C SER A 913 26.66 -13.51 29.96
N ILE A 914 26.55 -14.44 30.91
CA ILE A 914 25.30 -14.72 31.64
C ILE A 914 25.36 -14.10 33.03
N TYR A 915 24.27 -13.44 33.43
CA TYR A 915 24.09 -12.79 34.73
C TYR A 915 22.75 -13.20 35.34
N LEU A 916 22.77 -14.06 36.36
CA LEU A 916 21.56 -14.53 37.04
C LEU A 916 21.01 -13.46 38.01
N GLY A 917 19.70 -13.24 38.01
CA GLY A 917 19.02 -12.23 38.81
C GLY A 917 18.83 -12.66 40.27
N TYR A 918 19.23 -11.83 41.23
CA TYR A 918 18.92 -12.10 42.64
C TYR A 918 17.50 -11.68 43.06
N GLY A 919 16.74 -11.00 42.18
CA GLY A 919 15.39 -10.51 42.50
C GLY A 919 15.46 -9.39 43.54
N ASN A 920 16.37 -8.44 43.28
CA ASN A 920 16.63 -7.25 44.10
C ASN A 920 17.41 -6.16 43.34
N GLY A 921 17.43 -6.19 42.00
CA GLY A 921 18.19 -5.26 41.16
C GLY A 921 19.71 -5.53 41.13
N SER A 922 20.18 -6.66 41.66
CA SER A 922 21.57 -7.11 41.57
C SER A 922 21.69 -8.51 40.97
N PHE A 923 22.84 -8.80 40.35
CA PHE A 923 23.03 -9.99 39.51
C PHE A 923 24.33 -10.74 39.83
N HIS A 924 24.31 -12.05 39.63
CA HIS A 924 25.48 -12.91 39.68
C HIS A 924 25.99 -13.24 38.27
N ARG A 925 27.14 -12.68 37.90
CA ARG A 925 27.89 -13.07 36.69
C ARG A 925 28.36 -14.52 36.82
N THR A 926 27.80 -15.45 36.06
CA THR A 926 28.10 -16.89 36.18
C THR A 926 29.23 -17.34 35.26
N THR A 927 29.07 -17.21 33.95
CA THR A 927 30.00 -17.76 32.96
C THR A 927 29.99 -16.95 31.66
N ASP A 928 31.18 -16.84 31.04
CA ASP A 928 31.36 -16.35 29.68
C ASP A 928 31.37 -17.53 28.69
N TYR A 929 30.50 -17.48 27.68
CA TYR A 929 30.50 -18.46 26.59
C TYR A 929 31.13 -17.82 25.35
N VAL A 930 32.22 -18.41 24.85
CA VAL A 930 32.93 -17.92 23.66
C VAL A 930 32.17 -18.32 22.39
N VAL A 931 31.66 -17.33 21.67
CA VAL A 931 30.88 -17.47 20.44
C VAL A 931 31.74 -17.19 19.19
N GLY A 932 31.11 -17.03 18.02
CA GLY A 932 31.79 -16.57 16.82
C GLY A 932 32.32 -15.13 16.91
N LYS A 933 33.07 -14.70 15.88
CA LYS A 933 33.77 -13.41 15.90
C LYS A 933 32.78 -12.24 15.77
N SER A 934 32.96 -11.22 16.60
CA SER A 934 32.21 -9.95 16.60
C SER A 934 30.69 -10.16 16.54
N PRO A 935 30.09 -10.70 17.61
CA PRO A 935 28.66 -10.89 17.68
C PRO A 935 27.88 -9.56 17.67
N ALA A 936 26.63 -9.61 17.20
CA ALA A 936 25.80 -8.42 16.96
C ALA A 936 24.45 -8.46 17.69
N SER A 937 23.68 -9.54 17.53
CA SER A 937 22.35 -9.71 18.13
C SER A 937 22.20 -11.12 18.73
N ALA A 938 21.22 -11.29 19.62
CA ALA A 938 20.86 -12.57 20.20
C ALA A 938 19.35 -12.67 20.48
N THR A 939 18.84 -13.89 20.56
CA THR A 939 17.47 -14.21 21.00
C THR A 939 17.47 -15.47 21.88
N SER A 940 16.43 -15.65 22.68
CA SER A 940 16.18 -16.83 23.53
C SER A 940 14.94 -17.59 23.09
N SER A 941 15.04 -18.92 22.98
CA SER A 941 13.94 -19.80 22.55
C SER A 941 14.24 -21.24 22.94
N ASP A 942 13.22 -22.09 23.02
CA ASP A 942 13.38 -23.54 23.18
C ASP A 942 13.54 -24.19 21.78
N LEU A 943 14.76 -24.58 21.40
CA LEU A 943 15.07 -25.06 20.04
C LEU A 943 15.07 -26.59 19.93
N ASP A 944 15.19 -27.30 21.06
CA ASP A 944 15.16 -28.77 21.09
C ASP A 944 13.88 -29.37 21.71
N ASN A 945 12.98 -28.52 22.22
CA ASN A 945 11.68 -28.88 22.79
C ASN A 945 11.81 -29.72 24.09
N ASP A 946 12.85 -29.43 24.90
CA ASP A 946 12.97 -29.91 26.28
C ASP A 946 12.37 -28.95 27.34
N GLY A 947 11.88 -27.78 26.89
CA GLY A 947 11.22 -26.74 27.66
C GLY A 947 12.17 -25.69 28.25
N LEU A 948 13.49 -25.88 28.14
CA LEU A 948 14.50 -24.95 28.64
C LEU A 948 14.72 -23.83 27.61
N LEU A 949 15.30 -22.70 28.03
CA LEU A 949 15.64 -21.63 27.09
C LEU A 949 17.07 -21.79 26.57
N ASP A 950 17.18 -22.02 25.27
CA ASP A 950 18.41 -21.93 24.51
C ASP A 950 18.68 -20.48 24.06
N LEU A 951 19.89 -20.21 23.57
CA LEU A 951 20.30 -18.91 23.04
C LEU A 951 20.86 -19.03 21.63
N VAL A 952 20.46 -18.12 20.74
CA VAL A 952 21.03 -17.98 19.40
C VAL A 952 21.71 -16.62 19.27
N VAL A 953 22.93 -16.59 18.75
CA VAL A 953 23.77 -15.38 18.64
C VAL A 953 24.30 -15.21 17.21
N THR A 954 24.09 -14.04 16.58
CA THR A 954 24.65 -13.73 15.25
C THR A 954 26.11 -13.29 15.35
N ASN A 955 27.00 -13.83 14.51
CA ASN A 955 28.43 -13.54 14.53
C ASN A 955 28.91 -12.91 13.22
N THR A 956 28.70 -11.60 13.09
CA THR A 956 28.99 -10.82 11.88
C THR A 956 30.41 -11.04 11.38
N GLY A 957 31.40 -11.11 12.28
CA GLY A 957 32.81 -11.27 11.93
C GLY A 957 33.26 -12.68 11.53
N ARG A 958 32.38 -13.69 11.56
CA ARG A 958 32.68 -15.08 11.15
C ARG A 958 31.68 -15.71 10.17
N ASN A 959 30.56 -15.05 9.86
CA ASN A 959 29.50 -15.60 9.01
C ASN A 959 28.85 -16.86 9.61
N THR A 960 28.67 -16.86 10.94
CA THR A 960 28.07 -17.96 11.70
C THR A 960 26.99 -17.48 12.65
N VAL A 961 26.04 -18.35 13.00
CA VAL A 961 25.34 -18.26 14.29
C VAL A 961 26.01 -19.18 15.30
N THR A 962 25.94 -18.82 16.58
CA THR A 962 26.27 -19.73 17.68
C THR A 962 24.98 -20.03 18.41
N ILE A 963 24.66 -21.32 18.55
CA ILE A 963 23.49 -21.83 19.27
C ILE A 963 24.03 -22.47 20.55
N LEU A 964 23.47 -22.09 21.69
CA LEU A 964 23.90 -22.54 23.01
C LEU A 964 22.69 -23.17 23.70
N PHE A 965 22.78 -24.46 23.99
CA PHE A 965 21.67 -25.22 24.54
C PHE A 965 21.65 -25.15 26.06
N GLY A 966 20.49 -24.82 26.63
CA GLY A 966 20.30 -24.59 28.05
C GLY A 966 20.28 -25.86 28.90
N ASN A 967 20.51 -25.68 30.19
CA ASN A 967 20.26 -26.67 31.25
C ASN A 967 19.11 -26.26 32.20
N GLY A 968 18.58 -25.03 32.08
CA GLY A 968 17.64 -24.45 33.06
C GLY A 968 18.24 -24.27 34.45
N ASP A 969 19.54 -24.00 34.52
CA ASP A 969 20.30 -23.64 35.72
C ASP A 969 21.23 -22.43 35.45
N GLY A 970 20.92 -21.64 34.41
CA GLY A 970 21.80 -20.59 33.89
C GLY A 970 23.04 -21.07 33.12
N THR A 971 23.25 -22.39 32.96
CA THR A 971 24.38 -22.95 32.22
C THR A 971 24.02 -23.45 30.82
N PHE A 972 24.99 -23.36 29.92
CA PHE A 972 24.87 -23.73 28.51
C PHE A 972 26.01 -24.69 28.12
N PRO A 973 25.98 -25.96 28.59
CA PRO A 973 27.12 -26.87 28.49
C PRO A 973 27.43 -27.34 27.07
N GLN A 974 26.48 -27.19 26.14
CA GLN A 974 26.57 -27.64 24.76
C GLN A 974 26.35 -26.46 23.82
N GLN A 975 27.24 -26.29 22.85
CA GLN A 975 27.15 -25.23 21.84
C GLN A 975 27.44 -25.76 20.44
N GLN A 976 26.77 -25.16 19.46
CA GLN A 976 26.87 -25.46 18.04
C GLN A 976 27.14 -24.18 17.27
N ASN A 977 27.92 -24.24 16.20
CA ASN A 977 28.29 -23.08 15.38
C ASN A 977 27.94 -23.37 13.92
N GLU A 978 26.77 -22.90 13.49
CA GLU A 978 26.30 -23.08 12.13
C GLU A 978 26.75 -21.92 11.23
N THR A 979 27.07 -22.25 9.98
CA THR A 979 27.48 -21.25 8.99
C THR A 979 26.24 -20.68 8.31
N VAL A 980 26.17 -19.35 8.16
CA VAL A 980 25.06 -18.61 7.53
C VAL A 980 25.58 -17.74 6.37
N GLY A 981 24.88 -16.67 6.00
CA GLY A 981 25.33 -15.68 5.04
C GLY A 981 26.46 -14.77 5.55
N LYS A 982 26.93 -13.88 4.69
CA LYS A 982 28.01 -12.94 5.02
C LYS A 982 27.49 -11.82 5.90
N TYR A 983 28.25 -11.48 6.95
CA TYR A 983 27.91 -10.42 7.91
C TYR A 983 26.46 -10.54 8.44
N PRO A 984 26.11 -11.64 9.13
CA PRO A 984 24.81 -11.78 9.79
C PRO A 984 24.62 -10.67 10.83
N ASN A 985 23.40 -10.12 10.89
CA ASN A 985 23.06 -9.01 11.76
C ASN A 985 21.95 -9.38 12.76
N ASN A 986 20.71 -9.51 12.29
CA ASN A 986 19.55 -9.86 13.12
C ASN A 986 19.25 -11.37 13.07
N VAL A 987 18.56 -11.86 14.09
CA VAL A 987 18.09 -13.24 14.21
C VAL A 987 16.69 -13.29 14.83
N ILE A 988 15.83 -14.15 14.30
CA ILE A 988 14.55 -14.55 14.90
C ILE A 988 14.38 -16.08 14.79
N THR A 989 13.33 -16.59 15.44
CA THR A 989 13.02 -18.02 15.55
C THR A 989 11.53 -18.27 15.27
N ALA A 990 11.25 -19.30 14.46
CA ALA A 990 9.90 -19.78 14.13
C ALA A 990 9.99 -21.22 13.61
N ASP A 991 8.93 -21.99 13.77
CA ASP A 991 8.70 -23.20 12.97
C ASP A 991 8.27 -22.72 11.57
N LEU A 992 9.11 -22.94 10.55
CA LEU A 992 8.78 -22.57 9.18
C LEU A 992 8.36 -23.79 8.34
N ASN A 993 8.46 -25.01 8.85
CA ASN A 993 8.28 -26.24 8.07
C ASN A 993 7.18 -27.17 8.64
N ASP A 994 6.37 -26.62 9.55
CA ASP A 994 5.27 -27.24 10.30
C ASP A 994 5.71 -28.49 11.07
N ASP A 995 6.99 -28.54 11.42
CA ASP A 995 7.66 -29.73 11.92
C ASP A 995 7.66 -29.82 13.46
N ASN A 996 7.14 -28.79 14.11
CA ASN A 996 6.96 -28.56 15.55
C ASN A 996 8.28 -28.33 16.32
N TYR A 997 9.30 -27.83 15.62
CA TYR A 997 10.57 -27.38 16.17
C TYR A 997 10.94 -26.00 15.59
N LEU A 998 11.65 -25.17 16.37
CA LEU A 998 11.99 -23.81 15.95
C LEU A 998 13.23 -23.80 15.06
N ASP A 999 13.08 -23.22 13.87
CA ASP A 999 14.16 -22.89 12.94
C ASP A 999 14.84 -21.56 13.33
N VAL A 1000 16.06 -21.35 12.84
CA VAL A 1000 16.82 -20.10 13.05
C VAL A 1000 16.91 -19.31 11.74
N ILE A 1001 16.45 -18.05 11.77
CA ILE A 1001 16.36 -17.16 10.61
C ILE A 1001 17.27 -15.94 10.82
N THR A 1002 18.16 -15.61 9.86
CA THR A 1002 19.06 -14.44 9.97
C THR A 1002 19.14 -13.58 8.70
N THR A 1003 19.18 -12.25 8.85
CA THR A 1003 19.56 -11.31 7.77
C THR A 1003 21.08 -11.20 7.64
N ASN A 1004 21.58 -11.15 6.40
CA ASN A 1004 23.01 -11.23 6.08
C ASN A 1004 23.40 -10.08 5.14
N ILE A 1005 23.98 -9.03 5.71
CA ILE A 1005 24.24 -7.75 5.03
C ILE A 1005 25.32 -7.88 3.94
N GLY A 1006 26.26 -8.81 4.10
CA GLY A 1006 27.44 -8.92 3.23
C GLY A 1006 27.24 -9.74 1.94
N ASP A 1007 26.09 -10.38 1.77
CA ASP A 1007 25.71 -11.06 0.52
C ASP A 1007 24.24 -10.83 0.10
N ASN A 1008 23.53 -9.89 0.73
CA ASN A 1008 22.13 -9.57 0.45
C ASN A 1008 21.23 -10.81 0.49
N THR A 1009 21.34 -11.59 1.58
CA THR A 1009 20.52 -12.80 1.78
C THR A 1009 19.86 -12.86 3.15
N MET A 1010 18.74 -13.57 3.20
CA MET A 1010 18.26 -14.25 4.39
C MET A 1010 18.84 -15.66 4.42
N SER A 1011 19.20 -16.16 5.60
CA SER A 1011 19.61 -17.56 5.82
C SER A 1011 18.66 -18.22 6.79
N VAL A 1012 18.25 -19.45 6.51
CA VAL A 1012 17.45 -20.27 7.43
C VAL A 1012 18.18 -21.59 7.70
N LEU A 1013 18.22 -21.97 8.97
CA LEU A 1013 18.76 -23.22 9.49
C LEU A 1013 17.61 -24.02 10.10
N PHE A 1014 17.21 -25.09 9.42
CA PHE A 1014 16.06 -25.89 9.85
C PHE A 1014 16.39 -26.75 11.06
N GLY A 1015 15.59 -26.65 12.12
CA GLY A 1015 15.69 -27.46 13.34
C GLY A 1015 15.18 -28.89 13.13
N ASN A 1016 15.21 -29.68 14.22
CA ASN A 1016 14.57 -30.99 14.29
C ASN A 1016 14.32 -31.52 15.72
N GLY A 1017 14.35 -30.65 16.74
CA GLY A 1017 14.12 -31.05 18.13
C GLY A 1017 15.21 -31.95 18.74
N SER A 1018 16.35 -32.11 18.09
CA SER A 1018 17.39 -33.08 18.49
C SER A 1018 18.79 -32.46 18.54
N ARG A 1019 18.90 -31.14 18.77
CA ARG A 1019 20.16 -30.37 18.74
C ARG A 1019 20.95 -30.57 17.43
N VAL A 1020 20.24 -30.68 16.30
CA VAL A 1020 20.79 -30.86 14.95
C VAL A 1020 20.05 -29.96 13.98
N PHE A 1021 20.78 -29.08 13.31
CA PHE A 1021 20.25 -28.22 12.27
C PHE A 1021 20.64 -28.75 10.88
N MET A 1022 19.76 -28.57 9.90
CA MET A 1022 20.11 -28.78 8.50
C MET A 1022 21.05 -27.68 8.00
N LYS A 1023 21.86 -28.00 6.99
CA LYS A 1023 22.72 -27.01 6.32
C LYS A 1023 21.87 -25.83 5.84
N GLN A 1024 22.36 -24.60 6.10
CA GLN A 1024 21.70 -23.35 5.69
C GLN A 1024 21.12 -23.40 4.27
N VAL A 1025 19.88 -22.94 4.15
CA VAL A 1025 19.28 -22.49 2.88
C VAL A 1025 19.33 -20.96 2.87
N LYS A 1026 19.57 -20.37 1.69
CA LYS A 1026 19.63 -18.92 1.51
C LYS A 1026 18.59 -18.44 0.52
N TYR A 1027 18.07 -17.24 0.78
CA TYR A 1027 17.09 -16.55 -0.06
C TYR A 1027 17.59 -15.14 -0.33
N ALA A 1028 17.55 -14.69 -1.59
CA ALA A 1028 18.03 -13.37 -1.97
C ALA A 1028 17.05 -12.27 -1.49
N THR A 1029 17.51 -11.31 -0.72
CA THR A 1029 16.71 -10.18 -0.21
C THR A 1029 16.77 -9.00 -1.19
N GLY A 1030 16.54 -7.77 -0.73
CA GLY A 1030 17.09 -6.57 -1.35
C GLY A 1030 18.48 -6.23 -0.81
N VAL A 1031 18.95 -5.00 -1.05
CA VAL A 1031 20.32 -4.55 -0.70
C VAL A 1031 20.36 -4.03 0.73
N ILE A 1032 21.31 -4.53 1.53
CA ILE A 1032 21.42 -4.33 2.99
C ILE A 1032 20.10 -4.70 3.71
N PRO A 1033 19.80 -6.00 3.89
CA PRO A 1033 18.68 -6.44 4.71
C PRO A 1033 18.91 -6.04 6.18
N ALA A 1034 18.07 -5.14 6.69
CA ALA A 1034 18.17 -4.52 8.01
C ALA A 1034 17.09 -5.06 8.95
N GLY A 1035 15.84 -4.59 8.81
CA GLY A 1035 14.68 -5.07 9.56
C GLY A 1035 14.29 -6.50 9.16
N LEU A 1036 13.75 -7.25 10.13
CA LEU A 1036 13.37 -8.66 9.99
C LEU A 1036 12.17 -8.92 10.92
N ALA A 1037 11.06 -9.42 10.36
CA ALA A 1037 9.82 -9.74 11.07
C ALA A 1037 9.15 -10.99 10.49
N GLN A 1038 8.13 -11.54 11.16
CA GLN A 1038 7.42 -12.75 10.76
C GLN A 1038 5.93 -12.67 11.11
N GLY A 1039 5.08 -13.38 10.37
CA GLY A 1039 3.62 -13.42 10.55
C GLY A 1039 2.94 -14.30 9.49
N ASP A 1040 1.61 -14.36 9.45
CA ASP A 1040 0.83 -15.09 8.44
C ASP A 1040 0.19 -14.07 7.49
N ILE A 1041 0.72 -13.92 6.27
CA ILE A 1041 0.43 -12.79 5.36
C ILE A 1041 -0.48 -13.22 4.21
N ASN A 1042 -0.52 -14.51 3.91
CA ASN A 1042 -1.45 -15.14 2.98
C ASN A 1042 -2.59 -15.93 3.66
N ASN A 1043 -2.75 -15.73 4.97
CA ASN A 1043 -3.77 -16.34 5.83
C ASN A 1043 -3.85 -17.88 5.76
N ASP A 1044 -2.75 -18.55 5.37
CA ASP A 1044 -2.71 -20.00 5.21
C ASP A 1044 -2.24 -20.75 6.48
N ASN A 1045 -2.12 -20.01 7.59
CA ASN A 1045 -1.79 -20.44 8.96
C ASN A 1045 -0.32 -20.86 9.14
N LYS A 1046 0.57 -20.48 8.23
CA LYS A 1046 2.02 -20.72 8.32
C LYS A 1046 2.80 -19.42 8.52
N VAL A 1047 4.05 -19.55 8.96
CA VAL A 1047 4.88 -18.38 9.26
C VAL A 1047 5.66 -17.95 8.00
N ASP A 1048 5.27 -16.80 7.47
CA ASP A 1048 5.98 -16.02 6.46
C ASP A 1048 7.04 -15.12 7.11
N VAL A 1049 7.99 -14.61 6.31
CA VAL A 1049 9.06 -13.72 6.79
C VAL A 1049 9.19 -12.46 5.93
N VAL A 1050 9.39 -11.31 6.59
CA VAL A 1050 9.46 -9.99 5.96
C VAL A 1050 10.79 -9.31 6.29
N VAL A 1051 11.46 -8.77 5.27
CA VAL A 1051 12.79 -8.16 5.37
C VAL A 1051 12.81 -6.76 4.78
N ALA A 1052 13.14 -5.76 5.59
CA ALA A 1052 13.33 -4.37 5.14
C ALA A 1052 14.77 -4.17 4.60
N ASN A 1053 14.92 -3.64 3.38
CA ASN A 1053 16.22 -3.56 2.70
C ASN A 1053 16.68 -2.10 2.53
N SER A 1054 17.58 -1.66 3.41
CA SER A 1054 17.87 -0.24 3.64
C SER A 1054 18.68 0.45 2.52
N GLN A 1055 19.02 -0.26 1.43
CA GLN A 1055 19.68 0.31 0.25
C GLN A 1055 19.02 -0.09 -1.09
N SER A 1056 17.79 -0.61 -1.08
CA SER A 1056 17.07 -0.90 -2.33
C SER A 1056 15.59 -0.52 -2.32
N GLU A 1057 15.21 0.45 -1.49
CA GLU A 1057 13.84 1.04 -1.43
C GLU A 1057 12.68 0.09 -1.16
N LYS A 1058 12.99 -1.16 -0.82
CA LYS A 1058 12.06 -2.29 -0.99
C LYS A 1058 12.01 -3.13 0.27
N VAL A 1059 10.82 -3.61 0.59
CA VAL A 1059 10.63 -4.78 1.46
C VAL A 1059 10.79 -6.04 0.60
N SER A 1060 11.20 -7.14 1.20
CA SER A 1060 11.11 -8.48 0.61
C SER A 1060 10.25 -9.34 1.52
N VAL A 1061 9.11 -9.77 1.01
CA VAL A 1061 8.21 -10.71 1.67
C VAL A 1061 8.55 -12.11 1.16
N PHE A 1062 8.53 -13.12 2.02
CA PHE A 1062 8.77 -14.51 1.67
C PHE A 1062 7.61 -15.34 2.17
N LEU A 1063 6.70 -15.74 1.27
CA LEU A 1063 5.55 -16.57 1.64
C LEU A 1063 5.92 -18.05 1.77
N ASN A 1064 5.39 -18.68 2.81
CA ASN A 1064 5.67 -20.05 3.18
C ASN A 1064 4.76 -21.03 2.43
N ILE A 1065 5.31 -21.72 1.44
CA ILE A 1065 4.56 -22.65 0.60
C ILE A 1065 4.69 -24.12 1.03
N CYS A 1066 5.06 -24.38 2.29
CA CYS A 1066 4.89 -25.72 2.85
C CYS A 1066 3.41 -26.11 2.75
N SER A 1067 3.14 -27.29 2.22
CA SER A 1067 1.78 -27.83 2.16
C SER A 1067 1.68 -29.05 3.06
N ASP A 1068 0.50 -29.23 3.65
CA ASP A 1068 0.18 -30.37 4.50
C ASP A 1068 -0.01 -31.61 3.60
N ILE A 1069 1.10 -32.21 3.13
CA ILE A 1069 1.11 -33.35 2.20
C ILE A 1069 0.64 -34.62 2.92
N VAL A 1070 -0.67 -34.69 3.11
CA VAL A 1070 -1.41 -35.93 3.38
C VAL A 1070 -1.34 -36.79 2.12
N ALA A 1071 -0.34 -37.67 2.07
CA ALA A 1071 -0.17 -38.62 0.96
C ALA A 1071 -1.37 -39.58 0.87
N THR A 1072 -2.34 -39.24 0.04
CA THR A 1072 -3.56 -40.02 -0.24
C THR A 1072 -3.23 -41.26 -1.06
N SER A 1073 -2.92 -42.36 -0.36
CA SER A 1073 -2.53 -43.62 -1.00
C SER A 1073 -3.73 -44.41 -1.55
N SER A 1074 -3.99 -44.30 -2.85
CA SER A 1074 -4.69 -45.33 -3.64
C SER A 1074 -4.33 -45.25 -5.12
#